data_AF-A0A7W8K3L5-F1
#
_entry.id   AF-A0A7W8K3L5-F1
#
_cell.length_a   1.000
_cell.length_b   1.000
_cell.length_c   1.000
_cell.angle_alpha   90.00
_cell.angle_beta   90.00
_cell.angle_gamma   90.00
#
_symmetry.space_group_name_H-M   'P 1'
#
loop_
_entity.id
_entity.type
_entity.pdbx_description
1 polymer ?
#
loop_
_entity_poly.entity_id
_entity_poly.type
_entity_poly.pdbx_seq_one_letter_code
_entity_poly.pdbx_strand_id
1 'polypeptide(L)'
;MKMPVLGSTQPAITNRPLDCLATDTAALRAIAQAAVSVELFTIPLYMCTMYSIQGTHQINSKGINYYDGRQWPGMSTTAKPDSPEQHAFNIIFSVFIQEMLHLQMAANLSTAIGAAPCFTGTELQNQQHGWTCYGKDLTIIPHIVDLKDTAGYQHVRVNLEELNDNQCDLFLAIEQPEQQAREQLQAYDSIDHTKYFPEVPLPGWTPGKSVHDLPLFGTIGYMYECYARYISIEYTDGQTLWQKLFVNGSVQQDMFNSKVSGHEKAEFPRFDTCFGPQDQDGGQVGSFNKAIDMMAAITDQGEGSDTAIQRYRRSVMLAAVKPDYREDLAALEADYPSYTNDGKGAPSRDAAARHDSAEYDHYERFGQVKDKLPIKTWASWHAQGNRWDEAMLTNARYNPATAPANIPKPSDVAGALNRLKDKSGTQAMLSTVATGAIYGITSVLDTYWLKQDTVFPYPSMVGAGDRMAICWAVLGQAPTLATGVPLPEKDVLYHACQGMQLEGDAASSCAALAVYHTCRGSNGCRAQGGCGFAQLDTGGGQCGGSSCGHSAKVSKVAGNLCGAPKPTPGSQVYSAPSDNKCASFGGCAVPISASQLFPNAQPETMTLYNFGPAPEHKSLPLKDTLSFKLGENVHDKAWEAYAKVMAARGKTPGDKPAPTDLRLALPPST
;
A
#
# COMPACT_ATOMS: atom_id res chain seq x y z
N MET A 1 25.55 21.89 12.39
CA MET A 1 25.01 22.61 13.57
C MET A 1 23.53 22.82 13.25
N LYS A 2 22.61 22.02 13.80
CA LYS A 2 21.18 22.17 13.52
C LYS A 2 20.75 23.56 14.02
N MET A 3 20.47 24.49 13.11
CA MET A 3 19.90 25.79 13.48
C MET A 3 18.49 25.53 14.01
N PRO A 4 18.06 26.17 15.10
CA PRO A 4 16.71 26.01 15.58
C PRO A 4 15.77 26.56 14.50
N VAL A 5 14.90 25.68 13.97
CA VAL A 5 13.72 26.09 13.23
C VAL A 5 12.99 27.12 14.09
N LEU A 6 12.47 28.17 13.48
CA LEU A 6 11.57 29.15 14.09
C LEU A 6 10.24 28.47 14.50
N GLY A 7 10.30 27.45 15.35
CA GLY A 7 9.14 26.82 15.94
C GLY A 7 8.37 27.87 16.71
N SER A 8 7.06 27.94 16.50
CA SER A 8 6.27 29.11 16.87
C SER A 8 6.49 29.52 18.34
N THR A 9 6.90 30.75 18.61
CA THR A 9 7.08 31.30 19.98
C THR A 9 5.75 31.48 20.71
N GLN A 10 4.71 30.77 20.29
CA GLN A 10 3.37 31.00 20.74
C GLN A 10 3.19 30.44 22.16
N PRO A 11 2.57 31.22 23.06
CA PRO A 11 2.39 30.82 24.44
C PRO A 11 1.47 29.60 24.55
N ALA A 12 1.67 28.81 25.61
CA ALA A 12 0.76 27.74 25.95
C ALA A 12 -0.68 28.26 26.12
N ILE A 13 -1.66 27.52 25.59
CA ILE A 13 -3.08 27.86 25.70
C ILE A 13 -3.61 27.24 26.98
N THR A 14 -3.76 28.05 28.02
CA THR A 14 -4.29 27.64 29.32
C THR A 14 -5.58 28.37 29.66
N ASN A 15 -6.34 27.84 30.62
CA ASN A 15 -7.62 28.40 31.04
C ASN A 15 -8.64 28.57 29.91
N ARG A 16 -8.61 27.70 28.88
CA ARG A 16 -9.57 27.75 27.79
C ARG A 16 -10.99 27.44 28.32
N PRO A 17 -12.00 28.26 28.02
CA PRO A 17 -13.38 27.99 28.45
C PRO A 17 -13.89 26.62 27.99
N LEU A 18 -14.63 25.92 28.86
CA LEU A 18 -15.18 24.60 28.57
C LEU A 18 -16.23 24.59 27.44
N ASP A 19 -16.90 25.72 27.18
CA ASP A 19 -17.83 25.86 26.05
C ASP A 19 -17.14 25.76 24.68
N CYS A 20 -15.81 25.93 24.63
CA CYS A 20 -15.00 25.75 23.43
C CYS A 20 -14.70 24.28 23.12
N LEU A 21 -14.92 23.35 24.05
CA LEU A 21 -14.50 21.95 23.93
C LEU A 21 -15.04 21.27 22.65
N ALA A 22 -16.31 21.49 22.31
CA ALA A 22 -16.92 20.92 21.11
C ALA A 22 -16.26 21.46 19.82
N THR A 23 -15.93 22.75 19.81
CA THR A 23 -15.24 23.41 18.69
C THR A 23 -13.84 22.86 18.52
N ASP A 24 -13.07 22.75 19.61
CA ASP A 24 -11.69 22.24 19.54
C ASP A 24 -11.63 20.75 19.20
N THR A 25 -12.60 19.97 19.69
CA THR A 25 -12.76 18.55 19.33
C THR A 25 -12.99 18.39 17.84
N ALA A 26 -13.87 19.21 17.24
CA ALA A 26 -14.14 19.16 15.81
C ALA A 26 -12.89 19.55 14.99
N ALA A 27 -12.16 20.58 15.41
CA ALA A 27 -10.93 21.00 14.73
C ALA A 27 -9.83 19.94 14.80
N LEU A 28 -9.58 19.39 15.99
CA LEU A 28 -8.58 18.34 16.18
C LEU A 28 -8.90 17.09 15.34
N ARG A 29 -10.16 16.65 15.32
CA ARG A 29 -10.57 15.49 14.50
C ARG A 29 -10.45 15.76 13.00
N ALA A 30 -10.73 16.99 12.56
CA ALA A 30 -10.50 17.39 11.18
C ALA A 30 -9.01 17.33 10.82
N ILE A 31 -8.12 17.86 11.68
CA ILE A 31 -6.66 17.78 11.48
C ILE A 31 -6.18 16.33 11.49
N ALA A 32 -6.71 15.49 12.38
CA ALA A 32 -6.37 14.06 12.41
C ALA A 32 -6.74 13.33 11.11
N GLN A 33 -7.89 13.68 10.50
CA GLN A 33 -8.26 13.16 9.19
C GLN A 33 -7.36 13.73 8.08
N ALA A 34 -7.02 15.03 8.11
CA ALA A 34 -6.10 15.63 7.15
C ALA A 34 -4.71 14.95 7.17
N ALA A 35 -4.23 14.60 8.36
CA ALA A 35 -3.01 13.80 8.53
C ALA A 35 -3.13 12.45 7.83
N VAL A 36 -4.18 11.66 8.11
CA VAL A 36 -4.41 10.38 7.40
C VAL A 36 -4.49 10.58 5.88
N SER A 37 -5.14 11.64 5.41
CA SER A 37 -5.35 11.89 3.98
C SER A 37 -4.07 12.31 3.26
N VAL A 38 -3.17 13.09 3.86
CA VAL A 38 -1.89 13.46 3.21
C VAL A 38 -0.94 12.27 3.11
N GLU A 39 -0.81 11.46 4.18
CA GLU A 39 0.02 10.23 4.16
C GLU A 39 -0.54 9.18 3.18
N LEU A 40 -1.88 9.11 3.03
CA LEU A 40 -2.50 8.22 2.05
C LEU A 40 -2.30 8.72 0.61
N PHE A 41 -2.23 10.04 0.42
CA PHE A 41 -2.00 10.66 -0.89
C PHE A 41 -0.57 10.39 -1.39
N THR A 42 0.46 10.41 -0.56
CA THR A 42 1.84 10.19 -1.02
C THR A 42 2.08 8.76 -1.52
N ILE A 43 1.40 7.76 -0.94
CA ILE A 43 1.60 6.33 -1.25
C ILE A 43 1.38 6.00 -2.74
N PRO A 44 0.21 6.25 -3.37
CA PRO A 44 0.02 6.01 -4.81
C PRO A 44 0.94 6.86 -5.70
N LEU A 45 1.26 8.08 -5.27
CA LEU A 45 2.12 9.02 -6.01
C LEU A 45 3.56 8.49 -6.12
N TYR A 46 4.15 8.11 -4.99
CA TYR A 46 5.52 7.61 -4.91
C TYR A 46 5.62 6.24 -5.57
N MET A 47 4.65 5.35 -5.32
CA MET A 47 4.58 4.03 -5.96
C MET A 47 4.48 4.14 -7.50
N CYS A 48 3.62 5.02 -8.02
CA CYS A 48 3.45 5.17 -9.47
C CYS A 48 4.75 5.63 -10.13
N THR A 49 5.40 6.65 -9.56
CA THR A 49 6.65 7.19 -10.09
C THR A 49 7.79 6.18 -9.99
N MET A 50 7.91 5.48 -8.86
CA MET A 50 8.93 4.44 -8.65
C MET A 50 8.89 3.37 -9.75
N TYR A 51 7.69 2.89 -10.09
CA TYR A 51 7.51 1.88 -11.13
C TYR A 51 7.62 2.41 -12.57
N SER A 52 7.74 3.73 -12.76
CA SER A 52 8.06 4.31 -14.07
C SER A 52 9.51 4.07 -14.47
N ILE A 53 10.41 3.82 -13.52
CA ILE A 53 11.83 3.54 -13.75
C ILE A 53 11.97 2.24 -14.57
N GLN A 54 12.72 2.32 -15.67
CA GLN A 54 12.82 1.22 -16.63
C GLN A 54 13.71 0.10 -16.08
N GLY A 55 13.15 -1.10 -15.96
CA GLY A 55 13.93 -2.26 -15.50
C GLY A 55 13.12 -3.54 -15.53
N THR A 56 13.82 -4.65 -15.36
CA THR A 56 13.21 -5.96 -15.17
C THR A 56 13.70 -6.58 -13.88
N HIS A 57 12.94 -7.53 -13.36
CA HIS A 57 13.32 -8.27 -12.17
C HIS A 57 13.12 -9.76 -12.38
N GLN A 58 13.84 -10.54 -11.56
CA GLN A 58 13.62 -11.98 -11.46
C GLN A 58 12.70 -12.30 -10.30
N ILE A 59 11.89 -13.33 -10.51
CA ILE A 59 11.10 -13.96 -9.47
C ILE A 59 11.82 -15.19 -8.95
N ASN A 60 12.16 -15.19 -7.67
CA ASN A 60 12.85 -16.27 -6.99
C ASN A 60 12.34 -16.42 -5.56
N SER A 61 12.51 -17.60 -4.98
CA SER A 61 12.20 -17.87 -3.58
C SER A 61 12.99 -19.08 -3.09
N LYS A 62 12.94 -19.35 -1.78
CA LYS A 62 13.72 -20.42 -1.15
C LYS A 62 13.44 -21.77 -1.78
N GLY A 63 14.47 -22.39 -2.35
CA GLY A 63 14.37 -23.73 -2.93
C GLY A 63 13.52 -23.82 -4.21
N ILE A 64 13.17 -22.69 -4.84
CA ILE A 64 12.46 -22.65 -6.11
C ILE A 64 13.42 -22.21 -7.23
N ASN A 65 13.48 -22.99 -8.31
CA ASN A 65 14.36 -22.73 -9.46
C ASN A 65 13.63 -22.77 -10.82
N TYR A 66 12.31 -22.97 -10.85
CA TYR A 66 11.57 -23.14 -12.10
C TYR A 66 11.44 -21.84 -12.94
N TYR A 67 11.83 -20.69 -12.40
CA TYR A 67 11.95 -19.43 -13.16
C TYR A 67 13.41 -19.03 -13.41
N ASP A 68 14.38 -19.93 -13.25
CA ASP A 68 15.79 -19.60 -13.46
C ASP A 68 16.02 -18.94 -14.84
N GLY A 69 16.70 -17.80 -14.80
CA GLY A 69 17.01 -16.99 -15.95
C GLY A 69 15.86 -16.17 -16.56
N ARG A 70 14.61 -16.33 -16.11
CA ARG A 70 13.48 -15.53 -16.60
C ARG A 70 13.46 -14.16 -15.93
N GLN A 71 12.99 -13.15 -16.66
CA GLN A 71 12.81 -11.78 -16.20
C GLN A 71 11.38 -11.32 -16.49
N TRP A 72 10.85 -10.43 -15.65
CA TRP A 72 9.55 -9.78 -15.85
C TRP A 72 9.68 -8.26 -15.87
N PRO A 73 8.78 -7.56 -16.58
CA PRO A 73 8.74 -6.11 -16.57
C PRO A 73 8.56 -5.52 -15.17
N GLY A 74 9.23 -4.40 -14.90
CA GLY A 74 9.20 -3.71 -13.62
C GLY A 74 10.52 -3.88 -12.89
N MET A 75 11.05 -2.79 -12.35
CA MET A 75 12.23 -2.83 -11.48
C MET A 75 11.86 -3.35 -10.10
N SER A 76 12.82 -3.95 -9.40
CA SER A 76 12.72 -4.32 -7.99
C SER A 76 13.87 -3.71 -7.20
N THR A 77 13.78 -3.76 -5.88
CA THR A 77 14.89 -3.42 -4.98
C THR A 77 16.15 -4.22 -5.33
N THR A 78 17.31 -3.64 -5.07
CA THR A 78 18.61 -4.25 -5.34
C THR A 78 19.52 -4.14 -4.13
N ALA A 79 20.15 -5.24 -3.69
CA ALA A 79 21.01 -5.24 -2.50
C ALA A 79 22.33 -4.47 -2.68
N LYS A 80 22.74 -4.27 -3.94
CA LYS A 80 23.93 -3.52 -4.35
C LYS A 80 23.57 -2.75 -5.61
N PRO A 81 22.99 -1.55 -5.50
CA PRO A 81 22.65 -0.74 -6.66
C PRO A 81 23.94 -0.31 -7.39
N ASP A 82 24.04 -0.64 -8.67
CA ASP A 82 25.19 -0.35 -9.54
C ASP A 82 24.84 0.67 -10.65
N SER A 83 23.56 1.04 -10.81
CA SER A 83 23.09 2.02 -11.79
C SER A 83 22.26 3.15 -11.16
N PRO A 84 22.20 4.34 -11.78
CA PRO A 84 21.35 5.44 -11.31
C PRO A 84 19.88 5.04 -11.11
N GLU A 85 19.34 4.20 -12.00
CA GLU A 85 17.98 3.66 -11.91
C GLU A 85 17.79 2.81 -10.64
N GLN A 86 18.73 1.90 -10.35
CA GLN A 86 18.66 1.04 -9.16
C GLN A 86 18.78 1.86 -7.87
N HIS A 87 19.66 2.87 -7.86
CA HIS A 87 19.78 3.80 -6.73
C HIS A 87 18.47 4.57 -6.50
N ALA A 88 17.92 5.17 -7.56
CA ALA A 88 16.67 5.93 -7.45
C ALA A 88 15.50 5.05 -7.04
N PHE A 89 15.39 3.83 -7.60
CA PHE A 89 14.36 2.89 -7.21
C PHE A 89 14.45 2.52 -5.72
N ASN A 90 15.65 2.18 -5.23
CA ASN A 90 15.83 1.86 -3.81
C ASN A 90 15.46 3.04 -2.90
N ILE A 91 15.85 4.27 -3.26
CA ILE A 91 15.56 5.47 -2.46
C ILE A 91 14.05 5.75 -2.43
N ILE A 92 13.37 5.76 -3.58
CA ILE A 92 11.91 6.02 -3.61
C ILE A 92 11.17 4.89 -2.89
N PHE A 93 11.64 3.63 -3.02
CA PHE A 93 11.09 2.51 -2.27
C PHE A 93 11.23 2.68 -0.75
N SER A 94 12.36 3.19 -0.26
CA SER A 94 12.56 3.40 1.18
C SER A 94 11.59 4.44 1.73
N VAL A 95 11.41 5.56 1.02
CA VAL A 95 10.44 6.61 1.38
C VAL A 95 9.01 6.05 1.34
N PHE A 96 8.62 5.37 0.26
CA PHE A 96 7.30 4.75 0.12
C PHE A 96 6.93 3.83 1.30
N ILE A 97 7.89 3.06 1.83
CA ILE A 97 7.65 2.21 3.01
C ILE A 97 7.51 3.04 4.29
N GLN A 98 8.25 4.13 4.43
CA GLN A 98 8.11 5.04 5.57
C GLN A 98 6.77 5.81 5.54
N GLU A 99 6.25 6.19 4.37
CA GLU A 99 4.89 6.75 4.24
C GLU A 99 3.81 5.78 4.76
N MET A 100 3.97 4.47 4.51
CA MET A 100 3.06 3.46 5.06
C MET A 100 3.12 3.38 6.59
N LEU A 101 4.29 3.62 7.18
CA LEU A 101 4.47 3.74 8.63
C LEU A 101 3.83 5.04 9.16
N HIS A 102 3.95 6.15 8.44
CA HIS A 102 3.33 7.43 8.81
C HIS A 102 1.82 7.34 8.82
N LEU A 103 1.24 6.74 7.76
CA LEU A 103 -0.20 6.46 7.68
C LEU A 103 -0.70 5.64 8.88
N GLN A 104 0.06 4.63 9.31
CA GLN A 104 -0.27 3.84 10.51
C GLN A 104 -0.29 4.71 11.76
N MET A 105 0.76 5.50 11.98
CA MET A 105 0.85 6.37 13.17
C MET A 105 -0.26 7.44 13.17
N ALA A 106 -0.53 8.08 12.02
CA ALA A 106 -1.63 9.03 11.86
C ALA A 106 -3.00 8.41 12.19
N ALA A 107 -3.25 7.19 11.72
CA ALA A 107 -4.48 6.46 12.01
C ALA A 107 -4.58 6.04 13.48
N ASN A 108 -3.49 5.58 14.10
CA ASN A 108 -3.43 5.26 15.54
C ASN A 108 -3.66 6.49 16.43
N LEU A 109 -3.15 7.67 16.03
CA LEU A 109 -3.44 8.95 16.68
C LEU A 109 -4.92 9.33 16.57
N SER A 110 -5.52 9.12 15.40
CA SER A 110 -6.96 9.36 15.17
C SER A 110 -7.83 8.49 16.08
N THR A 111 -7.57 7.18 16.16
CA THR A 111 -8.36 6.27 17.01
C THR A 111 -8.17 6.58 18.50
N ALA A 112 -6.98 7.02 18.91
CA ALA A 112 -6.68 7.40 20.28
C ALA A 112 -7.52 8.59 20.78
N ILE A 113 -7.99 9.48 19.89
CA ILE A 113 -8.91 10.59 20.23
C ILE A 113 -10.40 10.26 19.94
N GLY A 114 -10.70 8.99 19.72
CA GLY A 114 -12.04 8.48 19.44
C GLY A 114 -12.58 8.87 18.07
N ALA A 115 -11.70 9.13 17.09
CA ALA A 115 -12.09 9.37 15.70
C ALA A 115 -11.82 8.13 14.83
N ALA A 116 -12.74 7.88 13.90
CA ALA A 116 -12.60 6.83 12.90
C ALA A 116 -11.87 7.39 11.67
N PRO A 117 -10.63 6.97 11.37
CA PRO A 117 -9.96 7.40 10.15
C PRO A 117 -10.67 6.85 8.92
N CYS A 118 -10.83 7.69 7.90
CA CYS A 118 -11.42 7.34 6.61
C CYS A 118 -10.36 7.35 5.51
N PHE A 119 -10.35 6.32 4.67
CA PHE A 119 -9.41 6.12 3.55
C PHE A 119 -10.11 6.16 2.19
N THR A 120 -11.44 6.21 2.18
CA THR A 120 -12.29 6.41 1.00
C THR A 120 -12.99 7.76 1.00
N GLY A 121 -12.45 8.71 1.78
CA GLY A 121 -13.04 10.02 2.02
C GLY A 121 -13.03 10.93 0.78
N THR A 122 -13.95 11.89 0.77
CA THR A 122 -14.17 12.81 -0.36
C THR A 122 -13.09 13.86 -0.52
N GLU A 123 -12.15 13.94 0.42
CA GLU A 123 -11.00 14.83 0.37
C GLU A 123 -9.94 14.39 -0.63
N LEU A 124 -9.87 13.09 -0.95
CA LEU A 124 -8.98 12.55 -1.99
C LEU A 124 -9.73 11.94 -3.18
N GLN A 125 -10.99 11.53 -2.99
CA GLN A 125 -11.73 10.72 -3.95
C GLN A 125 -13.13 11.29 -4.22
N ASN A 126 -13.72 10.96 -5.37
CA ASN A 126 -15.13 11.22 -5.66
C ASN A 126 -16.03 10.06 -5.16
N GLN A 127 -17.35 10.19 -5.34
CA GLN A 127 -18.33 9.16 -4.95
C GLN A 127 -18.18 7.83 -5.70
N GLN A 128 -17.44 7.81 -6.82
CA GLN A 128 -17.10 6.62 -7.58
C GLN A 128 -15.69 6.11 -7.22
N HIS A 129 -15.10 6.59 -6.13
CA HIS A 129 -13.75 6.24 -5.66
C HIS A 129 -12.64 6.54 -6.68
N GLY A 130 -12.89 7.47 -7.62
CA GLY A 130 -11.88 8.04 -8.49
C GLY A 130 -11.12 9.13 -7.76
N TRP A 131 -9.80 9.11 -7.84
CA TRP A 131 -8.96 10.10 -7.16
C TRP A 131 -9.09 11.46 -7.82
N THR A 132 -9.39 12.49 -7.03
CA THR A 132 -9.63 13.87 -7.48
C THR A 132 -8.44 14.79 -7.22
N CYS A 133 -7.46 14.35 -6.44
CA CYS A 133 -6.25 15.09 -6.09
C CYS A 133 -5.08 14.89 -7.08
N TYR A 134 -5.25 14.06 -8.12
CA TYR A 134 -4.26 13.94 -9.21
C TYR A 134 -4.81 14.44 -10.54
N GLY A 135 -4.02 15.26 -11.23
CA GLY A 135 -4.32 15.69 -12.59
C GLY A 135 -3.36 16.74 -13.12
N LYS A 136 -3.25 16.81 -14.44
CA LYS A 136 -2.34 17.71 -15.17
C LYS A 136 -2.47 19.21 -14.84
N ASP A 137 -3.62 19.62 -14.30
CA ASP A 137 -3.93 21.03 -14.00
C ASP A 137 -4.03 21.29 -12.49
N LEU A 138 -3.82 20.26 -11.65
CA LEU A 138 -3.91 20.38 -10.20
C LEU A 138 -2.61 20.91 -9.62
N THR A 139 -2.72 21.78 -8.62
CA THR A 139 -1.59 22.43 -7.96
C THR A 139 -1.63 22.34 -6.45
N ILE A 140 -2.69 21.75 -5.88
CA ILE A 140 -2.85 21.67 -4.42
C ILE A 140 -2.35 20.32 -3.94
N ILE A 141 -1.33 20.33 -3.09
CA ILE A 141 -0.99 19.19 -2.25
C ILE A 141 -2.07 19.12 -1.17
N PRO A 142 -2.82 18.00 -1.04
CA PRO A 142 -3.97 17.92 -0.14
C PRO A 142 -3.65 18.41 1.27
N HIS A 143 -4.43 19.38 1.76
CA HIS A 143 -4.29 20.03 3.07
C HIS A 143 -2.98 20.83 3.31
N ILE A 144 -1.98 20.76 2.43
CA ILE A 144 -0.66 21.37 2.70
C ILE A 144 -0.51 22.72 2.01
N VAL A 145 -0.45 22.76 0.69
CA VAL A 145 -0.10 23.99 -0.03
C VAL A 145 -0.68 24.02 -1.45
N ASP A 146 -1.05 25.21 -1.92
CA ASP A 146 -1.26 25.45 -3.35
C ASP A 146 0.06 25.91 -3.95
N LEU A 147 0.65 25.10 -4.82
CA LEU A 147 1.96 25.32 -5.40
C LEU A 147 2.03 26.61 -6.23
N LYS A 148 0.88 27.14 -6.69
CA LYS A 148 0.80 28.45 -7.37
C LYS A 148 1.21 29.62 -6.48
N ASP A 149 1.07 29.48 -5.18
CA ASP A 149 1.38 30.54 -4.21
C ASP A 149 2.82 30.48 -3.68
N THR A 150 3.57 29.45 -4.09
CA THR A 150 5.01 29.34 -3.82
C THR A 150 5.81 30.16 -4.84
N ALA A 151 7.03 30.58 -4.50
CA ALA A 151 7.91 31.27 -5.44
C ALA A 151 8.60 30.32 -6.43
N GLY A 152 8.87 29.08 -6.03
CA GLY A 152 9.74 28.13 -6.72
C GLY A 152 9.05 26.90 -7.30
N TYR A 153 7.79 26.63 -6.98
CA TYR A 153 7.05 25.44 -7.44
C TYR A 153 5.79 25.76 -8.27
N GLN A 154 5.62 26.98 -8.77
CA GLN A 154 4.43 27.39 -9.55
C GLN A 154 4.23 26.56 -10.83
N HIS A 155 5.32 26.02 -11.39
CA HIS A 155 5.30 25.14 -12.56
C HIS A 155 4.86 23.72 -12.21
N VAL A 156 4.98 23.32 -10.95
CA VAL A 156 4.74 21.95 -10.51
C VAL A 156 3.26 21.61 -10.58
N ARG A 157 2.96 20.37 -11.01
CA ARG A 157 1.60 19.83 -11.05
C ARG A 157 1.49 18.60 -10.17
N VAL A 158 0.38 18.52 -9.45
CA VAL A 158 0.05 17.38 -8.59
C VAL A 158 -0.60 16.31 -9.46
N ASN A 159 0.25 15.44 -10.03
CA ASN A 159 -0.16 14.44 -10.99
C ASN A 159 0.67 13.15 -10.81
N LEU A 160 0.19 12.05 -11.38
CA LEU A 160 0.95 10.81 -11.49
C LEU A 160 1.75 10.82 -12.78
N GLU A 161 3.07 10.90 -12.68
CA GLU A 161 3.97 10.96 -13.83
C GLU A 161 5.16 10.00 -13.70
N GLU A 162 5.94 9.92 -14.76
CA GLU A 162 7.23 9.24 -14.73
C GLU A 162 8.23 10.01 -13.86
N LEU A 163 9.32 9.36 -13.48
CA LEU A 163 10.40 10.02 -12.76
C LEU A 163 11.09 11.04 -13.67
N ASN A 164 10.71 12.31 -13.50
CA ASN A 164 11.18 13.47 -14.25
C ASN A 164 11.41 14.66 -13.29
N ASP A 165 11.82 15.82 -13.84
CA ASP A 165 12.09 17.02 -13.04
C ASP A 165 10.86 17.51 -12.27
N ASN A 166 9.69 17.58 -12.92
CA ASN A 166 8.43 18.00 -12.30
C ASN A 166 8.05 17.08 -11.13
N GLN A 167 8.22 15.77 -11.31
CA GLN A 167 7.89 14.78 -10.30
C GLN A 167 8.84 14.83 -9.10
N CYS A 168 10.14 15.07 -9.32
CA CYS A 168 11.08 15.31 -8.23
C CYS A 168 10.82 16.64 -7.52
N ASP A 169 10.45 17.70 -8.24
CA ASP A 169 10.05 18.97 -7.65
C ASP A 169 8.79 18.82 -6.80
N LEU A 170 7.82 18.01 -7.24
CA LEU A 170 6.64 17.68 -6.44
C LEU A 170 7.02 16.94 -5.16
N PHE A 171 7.92 15.96 -5.22
CA PHE A 171 8.40 15.26 -4.03
C PHE A 171 9.08 16.21 -3.04
N LEU A 172 9.96 17.07 -3.53
CA LEU A 172 10.64 18.07 -2.70
C LEU A 172 9.69 19.12 -2.13
N ALA A 173 8.59 19.42 -2.81
CA ALA A 173 7.56 20.34 -2.31
C ALA A 173 6.68 19.69 -1.23
N ILE A 174 6.41 18.39 -1.32
CA ILE A 174 5.68 17.63 -0.31
C ILE A 174 6.50 17.54 0.99
N GLU A 175 7.76 17.14 0.87
CA GLU A 175 8.66 16.92 2.02
C GLU A 175 9.42 18.18 2.46
N GLN A 176 9.00 19.37 1.99
CA GLN A 176 9.79 20.58 2.18
C GLN A 176 9.95 20.94 3.67
N PRO A 177 11.18 21.16 4.17
CA PRO A 177 11.38 21.64 5.53
C PRO A 177 10.72 23.00 5.77
N GLU A 178 10.05 23.17 6.91
CA GLU A 178 9.25 24.36 7.25
C GLU A 178 9.95 25.70 6.97
N GLN A 179 11.23 25.85 7.33
CA GLN A 179 11.95 27.10 7.10
C GLN A 179 11.96 27.46 5.60
N GLN A 180 12.25 26.48 4.75
CA GLN A 180 12.29 26.70 3.31
C GLN A 180 10.88 26.96 2.75
N ALA A 181 9.86 26.29 3.26
CA ALA A 181 8.48 26.53 2.86
C ALA A 181 8.01 27.95 3.21
N ARG A 182 8.40 28.48 4.39
CA ARG A 182 8.15 29.88 4.76
C ARG A 182 8.82 30.86 3.81
N GLU A 183 10.04 30.58 3.38
CA GLU A 183 10.73 31.39 2.38
C GLU A 183 10.01 31.34 1.03
N GLN A 184 9.54 30.16 0.60
CA GLN A 184 8.76 29.99 -0.64
C GLN A 184 7.42 30.73 -0.62
N LEU A 185 6.78 30.81 0.54
CA LEU A 185 5.45 31.39 0.72
C LEU A 185 5.48 32.87 1.19
N GLN A 186 6.67 33.45 1.42
CA GLN A 186 6.83 34.78 2.03
C GLN A 186 6.01 35.87 1.32
N ALA A 187 5.98 35.84 -0.01
CA ALA A 187 5.22 36.82 -0.79
C ALA A 187 3.70 36.68 -0.55
N TYR A 188 3.18 35.45 -0.50
CA TYR A 188 1.77 35.21 -0.22
C TYR A 188 1.42 35.51 1.24
N ASP A 189 2.27 35.10 2.18
CA ASP A 189 2.09 35.30 3.63
C ASP A 189 1.96 36.80 3.97
N SER A 190 2.61 37.68 3.20
CA SER A 190 2.47 39.14 3.33
C SER A 190 1.08 39.68 2.93
N ILE A 191 0.30 38.90 2.18
CA ILE A 191 -1.06 39.23 1.72
C ILE A 191 -2.09 38.61 2.67
N ASP A 192 -1.93 37.33 2.98
CA ASP A 192 -2.81 36.57 3.86
C ASP A 192 -2.01 35.55 4.68
N HIS A 193 -1.67 35.94 5.91
CA HIS A 193 -0.91 35.11 6.83
C HIS A 193 -1.70 33.90 7.37
N THR A 194 -3.01 33.83 7.12
CA THR A 194 -3.88 32.81 7.72
C THR A 194 -4.06 31.57 6.86
N LYS A 195 -3.71 31.64 5.57
CA LYS A 195 -3.97 30.55 4.63
C LYS A 195 -3.11 29.31 4.87
N TYR A 196 -1.81 29.50 5.14
CA TYR A 196 -0.82 28.42 5.24
C TYR A 196 -0.24 28.24 6.64
N PHE A 197 -0.25 29.30 7.46
CA PHE A 197 0.26 29.24 8.83
C PHE A 197 -0.79 29.68 9.84
N PRO A 198 -1.97 29.01 9.88
CA PRO A 198 -3.07 29.38 10.76
C PRO A 198 -2.69 29.24 12.24
N GLU A 199 -3.19 30.15 13.07
CA GLU A 199 -3.03 30.03 14.53
C GLU A 199 -3.99 28.99 15.12
N VAL A 200 -3.53 28.31 16.18
CA VAL A 200 -4.39 27.43 17.00
C VAL A 200 -4.84 28.20 18.24
N PRO A 201 -6.14 28.19 18.57
CA PRO A 201 -7.25 27.53 17.87
C PRO A 201 -7.63 28.23 16.56
N LEU A 202 -8.02 27.45 15.56
CA LEU A 202 -8.37 27.91 14.21
C LEU A 202 -9.44 29.01 14.23
N PRO A 203 -9.16 30.19 13.65
CA PRO A 203 -10.12 31.30 13.62
C PRO A 203 -11.45 30.93 12.97
N GLY A 204 -12.55 31.26 13.64
CA GLY A 204 -13.91 31.02 13.13
C GLY A 204 -14.28 29.54 12.99
N TRP A 205 -13.55 28.62 13.63
CA TRP A 205 -13.95 27.21 13.66
C TRP A 205 -15.24 27.00 14.46
N THR A 206 -16.07 26.06 14.05
CA THR A 206 -17.30 25.70 14.75
C THR A 206 -17.47 24.18 14.79
N PRO A 207 -18.30 23.62 15.69
CA PRO A 207 -18.51 22.17 15.77
C PRO A 207 -19.09 21.53 14.50
N GLY A 208 -19.67 22.32 13.59
CA GLY A 208 -20.25 21.85 12.33
C GLY A 208 -19.27 21.79 11.15
N LYS A 209 -18.05 22.32 11.32
CA LYS A 209 -16.99 22.24 10.30
C LYS A 209 -16.30 20.88 10.29
N SER A 210 -15.74 20.54 9.14
CA SER A 210 -15.15 19.24 8.83
C SER A 210 -13.76 19.40 8.21
N VAL A 211 -13.11 18.28 7.85
CA VAL A 211 -11.82 18.26 7.14
C VAL A 211 -11.83 19.13 5.85
N HIS A 212 -12.99 19.30 5.21
CA HIS A 212 -13.16 20.14 4.02
C HIS A 212 -13.11 21.64 4.29
N ASP A 213 -13.26 22.06 5.56
CA ASP A 213 -13.29 23.46 5.98
C ASP A 213 -11.94 23.91 6.56
N LEU A 214 -10.95 23.02 6.61
CA LEU A 214 -9.61 23.34 7.12
C LEU A 214 -8.92 24.38 6.24
N PRO A 215 -8.12 25.27 6.84
CA PRO A 215 -7.09 25.99 6.08
C PRO A 215 -6.05 25.00 5.54
N LEU A 216 -5.12 25.51 4.74
CA LEU A 216 -3.94 24.77 4.34
C LEU A 216 -2.84 24.91 5.41
N PHE A 217 -1.88 23.99 5.42
CA PHE A 217 -0.76 23.97 6.37
C PHE A 217 0.54 23.95 5.57
N GLY A 218 1.27 25.06 5.51
CA GLY A 218 2.37 25.28 4.56
C GLY A 218 3.44 24.18 4.50
N THR A 219 3.53 23.31 5.52
CA THR A 219 4.17 21.99 5.45
C THR A 219 3.37 20.94 6.25
N ILE A 220 3.69 19.66 6.02
CA ILE A 220 3.16 18.52 6.81
C ILE A 220 3.55 18.69 8.30
N GLY A 221 4.78 19.12 8.57
CA GLY A 221 5.31 19.41 9.89
C GLY A 221 4.52 20.50 10.61
N TYR A 222 4.14 21.57 9.91
CA TYR A 222 3.29 22.60 10.50
C TYR A 222 1.87 22.11 10.80
N MET A 223 1.30 21.23 9.98
CA MET A 223 0.02 20.56 10.28
C MET A 223 0.12 19.75 11.57
N TYR A 224 1.19 18.95 11.73
CA TYR A 224 1.44 18.21 12.97
C TYR A 224 1.75 19.13 14.16
N GLU A 225 2.36 20.30 13.96
CA GLU A 225 2.52 21.30 15.03
C GLU A 225 1.15 21.81 15.50
N CYS A 226 0.24 22.09 14.57
CA CYS A 226 -1.15 22.45 14.88
C CYS A 226 -1.86 21.32 15.64
N TYR A 227 -1.67 20.06 15.25
CA TYR A 227 -2.18 18.88 15.97
C TYR A 227 -1.64 18.88 17.42
N ALA A 228 -0.32 18.90 17.59
CA ALA A 228 0.36 18.89 18.89
C ALA A 228 -0.11 20.05 19.79
N ARG A 229 -0.34 21.22 19.20
CA ARG A 229 -0.85 22.39 19.92
C ARG A 229 -2.29 22.22 20.38
N TYR A 230 -3.18 21.67 19.55
CA TYR A 230 -4.56 21.39 19.94
C TYR A 230 -4.63 20.41 21.11
N ILE A 231 -3.92 19.28 21.04
CA ILE A 231 -3.95 18.28 22.14
C ILE A 231 -3.38 18.84 23.46
N SER A 232 -2.55 19.89 23.37
CA SER A 232 -1.94 20.57 24.51
C SER A 232 -2.82 21.63 25.18
N ILE A 233 -3.93 22.03 24.56
CA ILE A 233 -4.84 23.05 25.11
C ILE A 233 -5.33 22.62 26.49
N GLU A 234 -5.15 23.47 27.51
CA GLU A 234 -5.66 23.25 28.87
C GLU A 234 -6.92 24.10 29.13
N TYR A 235 -7.96 23.45 29.64
CA TYR A 235 -9.26 24.06 29.94
C TYR A 235 -9.33 24.60 31.37
N THR A 236 -10.36 25.40 31.67
CA THR A 236 -10.62 25.98 33.00
C THR A 236 -10.79 24.95 34.12
N ASP A 237 -11.00 23.67 33.81
CA ASP A 237 -11.06 22.58 34.80
C ASP A 237 -9.72 21.86 35.00
N GLY A 238 -8.64 22.39 34.43
CA GLY A 238 -7.28 21.87 34.56
C GLY A 238 -7.00 20.62 33.72
N GLN A 239 -7.94 20.14 32.91
CA GLN A 239 -7.70 19.06 31.97
C GLN A 239 -7.34 19.61 30.59
N THR A 240 -6.53 18.85 29.87
CA THR A 240 -6.14 19.16 28.48
C THR A 240 -7.05 18.49 27.47
N LEU A 241 -7.10 19.00 26.24
CA LEU A 241 -7.92 18.41 25.17
C LEU A 241 -7.57 16.93 24.94
N TRP A 242 -6.29 16.56 25.03
CA TRP A 242 -5.87 15.16 25.03
C TRP A 242 -6.56 14.34 26.13
N GLN A 243 -6.52 14.81 27.38
CA GLN A 243 -7.18 14.13 28.51
C GLN A 243 -8.70 14.00 28.32
N LYS A 244 -9.32 14.99 27.66
CA LYS A 244 -10.77 14.95 27.36
C LYS A 244 -11.14 13.91 26.30
N LEU A 245 -10.24 13.62 25.37
CA LEU A 245 -10.55 12.81 24.18
C LEU A 245 -9.87 11.45 24.17
N PHE A 246 -8.83 11.23 24.97
CA PHE A 246 -8.08 9.99 24.95
C PHE A 246 -8.97 8.79 25.28
N VAL A 247 -8.98 7.82 24.39
CA VAL A 247 -9.76 6.58 24.51
C VAL A 247 -8.85 5.44 24.92
N ASN A 248 -8.92 5.06 26.20
CA ASN A 248 -8.30 3.84 26.69
C ASN A 248 -8.85 2.62 25.93
N GLY A 249 -7.97 1.74 25.46
CA GLY A 249 -8.32 0.55 24.71
C GLY A 249 -8.87 0.85 23.31
N SER A 250 -8.57 2.03 22.75
CA SER A 250 -8.81 2.31 21.32
C SER A 250 -8.13 1.24 20.45
N VAL A 251 -8.69 0.99 19.27
CA VAL A 251 -8.09 0.05 18.31
C VAL A 251 -6.77 0.63 17.83
N GLN A 252 -5.72 -0.17 17.97
CA GLN A 252 -4.34 0.16 17.59
C GLN A 252 -3.82 -0.89 16.63
N GLN A 253 -3.14 -0.47 15.57
CA GLN A 253 -2.60 -1.38 14.57
C GLN A 253 -1.11 -1.18 14.40
N ASP A 254 -0.37 -2.29 14.33
CA ASP A 254 1.07 -2.27 14.19
C ASP A 254 1.56 -3.29 13.18
N MET A 255 1.85 -2.81 11.98
CA MET A 255 2.34 -3.60 10.86
C MET A 255 3.86 -3.81 10.93
N PHE A 256 4.58 -2.88 11.55
CA PHE A 256 6.04 -2.77 11.45
C PHE A 256 6.78 -3.26 12.70
N ASN A 257 6.15 -3.22 13.87
CA ASN A 257 6.77 -3.62 15.13
C ASN A 257 6.13 -4.87 15.76
N SER A 258 4.97 -5.31 15.26
CA SER A 258 4.31 -6.53 15.72
C SER A 258 5.14 -7.77 15.42
N LYS A 259 5.42 -8.60 16.43
CA LYS A 259 6.20 -9.84 16.24
C LYS A 259 5.27 -11.02 15.95
N VAL A 260 5.38 -11.58 14.77
CA VAL A 260 4.64 -12.76 14.31
C VAL A 260 5.56 -13.72 13.57
N SER A 261 5.10 -14.94 13.30
CA SER A 261 5.89 -15.91 12.55
C SER A 261 6.17 -15.39 11.13
N GLY A 262 7.44 -15.23 10.77
CA GLY A 262 7.86 -14.61 9.51
C GLY A 262 8.06 -13.09 9.56
N HIS A 263 7.80 -12.47 10.70
CA HIS A 263 8.13 -11.08 11.03
C HIS A 263 8.53 -11.05 12.52
N GLU A 264 9.69 -11.64 12.82
CA GLU A 264 10.07 -12.05 14.18
C GLU A 264 10.67 -10.89 14.99
N LYS A 265 11.07 -9.81 14.30
CA LYS A 265 11.70 -8.64 14.88
C LYS A 265 10.82 -7.42 14.62
N ALA A 266 11.01 -6.41 15.47
CA ALA A 266 10.39 -5.11 15.23
C ALA A 266 11.31 -4.35 14.27
N GLU A 267 10.76 -3.83 13.17
CA GLU A 267 11.53 -3.10 12.17
C GLU A 267 12.02 -1.77 12.70
N PHE A 268 11.25 -1.12 13.57
CA PHE A 268 11.59 0.14 14.22
C PHE A 268 11.67 -0.04 15.75
N PRO A 269 12.64 -0.83 16.27
CA PRO A 269 12.64 -1.27 17.67
C PRO A 269 12.93 -0.15 18.69
N ARG A 270 13.26 1.06 18.22
CA ARG A 270 13.71 2.19 19.02
C ARG A 270 12.61 3.22 19.30
N PHE A 271 11.46 3.11 18.65
CA PHE A 271 10.27 3.87 18.99
C PHE A 271 9.02 3.01 18.80
N ASP A 272 7.96 3.38 19.48
CA ASP A 272 6.73 2.59 19.52
C ASP A 272 5.62 3.37 18.81
N THR A 273 4.91 2.66 17.96
CA THR A 273 3.95 3.16 16.99
C THR A 273 2.50 3.00 17.44
N CYS A 274 2.28 2.45 18.64
CA CYS A 274 0.96 2.18 19.20
C CYS A 274 0.81 2.68 20.63
N PHE A 275 -0.43 2.92 21.06
CA PHE A 275 -0.76 3.11 22.48
C PHE A 275 -0.91 1.74 23.17
N GLY A 276 0.15 1.27 23.82
CA GLY A 276 0.18 -0.02 24.52
C GLY A 276 -0.47 0.00 25.91
N PRO A 277 -0.46 -1.12 26.66
CA PRO A 277 -1.02 -1.20 28.01
C PRO A 277 -0.46 -0.15 28.99
N GLN A 278 0.81 0.20 28.86
CA GLN A 278 1.47 1.23 29.66
C GLN A 278 0.99 2.66 29.35
N ASP A 279 0.41 2.87 28.18
CA ASP A 279 -0.08 4.17 27.71
C ASP A 279 -1.57 4.36 28.01
N GLN A 280 -2.23 3.39 28.65
CA GLN A 280 -3.67 3.46 29.01
C GLN A 280 -3.92 4.30 30.26
N ASP A 281 -3.30 5.47 30.32
CA ASP A 281 -3.25 6.33 31.50
C ASP A 281 -4.40 7.35 31.59
N GLY A 282 -5.37 7.30 30.68
CA GLY A 282 -6.48 8.26 30.63
C GLY A 282 -6.05 9.64 30.10
N GLY A 283 -5.08 9.68 29.19
CA GLY A 283 -4.62 10.91 28.56
C GLY A 283 -3.58 11.67 29.38
N GLN A 284 -2.90 11.01 30.33
CA GLN A 284 -1.89 11.64 31.17
C GLN A 284 -0.55 11.72 30.42
N VAL A 285 0.53 11.98 31.16
CA VAL A 285 1.85 12.27 30.59
C VAL A 285 2.37 11.15 29.68
N GLY A 286 2.09 9.89 29.96
CA GLY A 286 2.59 8.75 29.19
C GLY A 286 2.00 8.73 27.79
N SER A 287 0.68 8.65 27.68
CA SER A 287 -0.02 8.68 26.39
C SER A 287 0.20 10.00 25.65
N PHE A 288 0.21 11.13 26.35
CA PHE A 288 0.45 12.43 25.72
C PHE A 288 1.84 12.46 25.07
N ASN A 289 2.88 12.04 25.78
CA ASN A 289 4.23 12.01 25.22
C ASN A 289 4.37 10.99 24.09
N LYS A 290 3.67 9.87 24.16
CA LYS A 290 3.62 8.91 23.05
C LYS A 290 3.05 9.58 21.78
N ALA A 291 1.96 10.35 21.91
CA ALA A 291 1.39 11.05 20.76
C ALA A 291 2.39 12.05 20.15
N ILE A 292 3.09 12.82 20.99
CA ILE A 292 4.17 13.72 20.55
C ILE A 292 5.31 12.96 19.88
N ASP A 293 5.72 11.80 20.42
CA ASP A 293 6.80 10.98 19.86
C ASP A 293 6.44 10.39 18.48
N MET A 294 5.18 10.00 18.26
CA MET A 294 4.71 9.56 16.93
C MET A 294 4.74 10.72 15.92
N MET A 295 4.21 11.90 16.28
CA MET A 295 4.23 13.08 15.40
C MET A 295 5.66 13.56 15.10
N ALA A 296 6.56 13.46 16.09
CA ALA A 296 7.98 13.75 15.92
C ALA A 296 8.67 12.76 14.97
N ALA A 297 8.34 11.47 15.06
CA ALA A 297 8.89 10.45 14.16
C ALA A 297 8.49 10.69 12.70
N ILE A 298 7.23 11.05 12.46
CA ILE A 298 6.73 11.39 11.11
C ILE A 298 7.51 12.58 10.54
N THR A 299 7.58 13.67 11.30
CA THR A 299 8.21 14.93 10.86
C THR A 299 9.74 14.86 10.75
N ASP A 300 10.42 14.05 11.57
CA ASP A 300 11.86 13.80 11.42
C ASP A 300 12.17 13.00 10.16
N GLN A 301 11.38 11.95 9.89
CA GLN A 301 11.57 11.12 8.69
C GLN A 301 11.25 11.88 7.40
N GLY A 302 10.20 12.72 7.38
CA GLY A 302 9.83 13.52 6.20
C GLY A 302 10.73 14.72 5.97
N GLU A 303 10.76 15.66 6.93
CA GLU A 303 11.33 17.01 6.78
C GLU A 303 12.66 17.23 7.54
N GLY A 304 13.17 16.22 8.24
CA GLY A 304 14.46 16.28 8.96
C GLY A 304 14.44 17.04 10.29
N SER A 305 13.25 17.37 10.79
CA SER A 305 13.08 18.12 12.04
C SER A 305 11.90 17.65 12.90
N ASP A 306 12.22 17.11 14.07
CA ASP A 306 11.28 16.82 15.16
C ASP A 306 11.10 17.99 16.15
N THR A 307 11.96 19.01 16.06
CA THR A 307 12.16 19.99 17.15
C THR A 307 10.92 20.82 17.48
N ALA A 308 10.12 21.18 16.47
CA ALA A 308 8.88 21.91 16.64
C ALA A 308 7.81 21.10 17.38
N ILE A 309 7.85 19.77 17.27
CA ILE A 309 6.91 18.85 17.91
C ILE A 309 7.40 18.45 19.31
N GLN A 310 8.68 18.08 19.45
CA GLN A 310 9.26 17.58 20.70
C GLN A 310 9.17 18.58 21.85
N ARG A 311 9.09 19.89 21.58
CA ARG A 311 8.89 20.92 22.62
C ARG A 311 7.58 20.78 23.40
N TYR A 312 6.56 20.14 22.83
CA TYR A 312 5.28 19.92 23.52
C TYR A 312 5.36 18.77 24.52
N ARG A 313 6.38 17.92 24.44
CA ARG A 313 6.59 16.79 25.35
C ARG A 313 6.58 17.25 26.81
N ARG A 314 5.82 16.56 27.65
CA ARG A 314 5.71 16.83 29.10
C ARG A 314 6.76 16.03 29.85
N SER A 315 7.35 16.62 30.89
CA SER A 315 8.29 15.96 31.82
C SER A 315 9.62 15.53 31.18
N VAL A 316 10.66 16.33 31.39
CA VAL A 316 12.06 16.00 31.09
C VAL A 316 12.67 15.25 32.28
N MET A 317 12.12 14.09 32.68
CA MET A 317 12.95 13.22 33.52
C MET A 317 14.18 12.85 32.68
N LEU A 318 15.37 12.85 33.29
CA LEU A 318 16.67 12.48 32.69
C LEU A 318 16.68 11.01 32.21
N ALA A 319 15.78 10.64 31.31
CA ALA A 319 15.88 9.44 30.51
C ALA A 319 16.97 9.70 29.45
N ALA A 320 17.88 8.74 29.29
CA ALA A 320 18.98 8.83 28.34
C ALA A 320 18.45 9.05 26.91
N VAL A 321 19.13 9.93 26.14
CA VAL A 321 18.81 10.23 24.74
C VAL A 321 18.71 8.94 23.93
N LYS A 322 17.52 8.64 23.39
CA LYS A 322 17.35 7.90 22.14
C LYS A 322 16.10 8.45 21.44
N PRO A 323 16.26 8.99 20.23
CA PRO A 323 15.63 8.28 19.14
C PRO A 323 16.60 8.09 17.97
N ASP A 324 16.59 6.89 17.42
CA ASP A 324 16.88 6.74 16.00
C ASP A 324 15.51 6.35 15.45
N TYR A 325 14.77 7.30 14.87
CA TYR A 325 13.49 7.05 14.18
C TYR A 325 13.77 6.31 12.87
N ARG A 326 14.48 5.19 12.99
CA ARG A 326 15.08 4.48 11.88
C ARG A 326 14.91 3.00 12.09
N GLU A 327 14.75 2.34 10.97
CA GLU A 327 14.72 0.91 10.85
C GLU A 327 15.98 0.24 11.44
N ASP A 328 15.84 -1.01 11.84
CA ASP A 328 16.92 -1.88 12.27
C ASP A 328 17.31 -2.84 11.14
N LEU A 329 18.56 -2.73 10.66
CA LEU A 329 19.05 -3.57 9.57
C LEU A 329 18.88 -5.08 9.86
N ALA A 330 19.16 -5.50 11.10
CA ALA A 330 19.10 -6.92 11.46
C ALA A 330 17.66 -7.43 11.58
N ALA A 331 16.69 -6.56 11.84
CA ALA A 331 15.26 -6.84 11.70
C ALA A 331 14.89 -7.02 10.24
N LEU A 332 15.23 -6.05 9.40
CA LEU A 332 14.94 -6.09 7.97
C LEU A 332 15.57 -7.29 7.26
N GLU A 333 16.83 -7.63 7.53
CA GLU A 333 17.46 -8.82 6.94
C GLU A 333 16.78 -10.14 7.34
N ALA A 334 16.21 -10.19 8.54
CA ALA A 334 15.53 -11.38 9.04
C ALA A 334 14.12 -11.54 8.45
N ASP A 335 13.40 -10.42 8.34
CA ASP A 335 12.00 -10.40 7.91
C ASP A 335 11.87 -10.37 6.37
N TYR A 336 12.90 -9.90 5.67
CA TYR A 336 12.94 -9.77 4.22
C TYR A 336 14.15 -10.49 3.61
N PRO A 337 14.26 -11.83 3.72
CA PRO A 337 15.38 -12.52 3.10
C PRO A 337 15.34 -12.33 1.59
N SER A 338 16.46 -12.56 0.90
CA SER A 338 16.49 -12.62 -0.56
C SER A 338 17.15 -13.90 -1.01
N TYR A 339 16.86 -14.30 -2.24
CA TYR A 339 17.39 -15.54 -2.80
C TYR A 339 18.06 -15.30 -4.15
N THR A 340 19.05 -16.13 -4.45
CA THR A 340 19.64 -16.26 -5.78
C THR A 340 18.68 -17.00 -6.71
N ASN A 341 19.02 -17.05 -8.00
CA ASN A 341 18.21 -17.70 -9.02
C ASN A 341 18.00 -19.21 -8.82
N ASP A 342 18.93 -19.86 -8.11
CA ASP A 342 18.83 -21.27 -7.70
C ASP A 342 18.23 -21.46 -6.30
N GLY A 343 17.62 -20.41 -5.73
CA GLY A 343 16.87 -20.45 -4.47
C GLY A 343 17.74 -20.54 -3.22
N LYS A 344 19.04 -20.20 -3.30
CA LYS A 344 19.96 -20.09 -2.15
C LYS A 344 19.86 -18.71 -1.52
N GLY A 345 20.22 -18.58 -0.25
CA GLY A 345 20.22 -17.27 0.43
C GLY A 345 21.14 -16.26 -0.25
N ALA A 346 20.68 -15.01 -0.34
CA ALA A 346 21.39 -13.87 -0.87
C ALA A 346 21.24 -12.67 0.10
N PRO A 347 22.11 -11.63 -0.01
CA PRO A 347 21.91 -10.38 0.71
C PRO A 347 20.51 -9.80 0.46
N SER A 348 19.85 -9.34 1.51
CA SER A 348 18.48 -8.83 1.42
C SER A 348 18.44 -7.55 0.59
N ARG A 349 17.65 -7.58 -0.50
CA ARG A 349 17.45 -6.43 -1.38
C ARG A 349 16.62 -5.35 -0.71
N ASP A 350 15.58 -5.74 0.01
CA ASP A 350 14.67 -4.81 0.68
C ASP A 350 15.31 -4.21 1.92
N ALA A 351 16.11 -4.99 2.67
CA ALA A 351 16.85 -4.45 3.81
C ALA A 351 17.85 -3.39 3.38
N ALA A 352 18.63 -3.65 2.31
CA ALA A 352 19.55 -2.67 1.74
C ALA A 352 18.80 -1.43 1.23
N ALA A 353 17.74 -1.61 0.44
CA ALA A 353 16.97 -0.50 -0.12
C ALA A 353 16.42 0.43 0.98
N ARG A 354 15.90 -0.14 2.07
CA ARG A 354 15.34 0.61 3.18
C ARG A 354 16.43 1.25 4.03
N HIS A 355 17.36 0.45 4.54
CA HIS A 355 18.34 0.88 5.53
C HIS A 355 19.48 1.77 4.97
N ASP A 356 19.94 1.57 3.73
CA ASP A 356 21.15 2.24 3.24
C ASP A 356 20.98 3.76 3.09
N SER A 357 19.73 4.23 2.96
CA SER A 357 19.39 5.66 2.92
C SER A 357 18.74 6.18 4.22
N ALA A 358 18.60 5.31 5.24
CA ALA A 358 17.87 5.57 6.49
C ALA A 358 18.35 6.83 7.23
N GLU A 359 19.62 7.20 7.04
CA GLU A 359 20.21 8.32 7.75
C GLU A 359 19.69 9.69 7.31
N TYR A 360 19.18 9.78 6.06
CA TYR A 360 18.64 10.98 5.44
C TYR A 360 17.12 11.02 5.60
N ASP A 361 16.56 12.22 5.72
CA ASP A 361 15.10 12.44 5.64
C ASP A 361 14.59 12.30 4.19
N HIS A 362 13.27 12.34 3.99
CA HIS A 362 12.67 12.16 2.67
C HIS A 362 13.04 13.29 1.72
N TYR A 363 13.09 14.54 2.20
CA TYR A 363 13.52 15.68 1.40
C TYR A 363 14.93 15.50 0.83
N GLU A 364 15.88 15.13 1.69
CA GLU A 364 17.28 14.84 1.32
C GLU A 364 17.36 13.66 0.35
N ARG A 365 16.61 12.59 0.59
CA ARG A 365 16.52 11.42 -0.29
C ARG A 365 16.01 11.78 -1.67
N PHE A 366 14.93 12.55 -1.77
CA PHE A 366 14.40 13.00 -3.05
C PHE A 366 15.34 13.99 -3.75
N GLY A 367 16.10 14.79 -3.00
CA GLY A 367 17.20 15.60 -3.54
C GLY A 367 18.25 14.73 -4.23
N GLN A 368 18.67 13.63 -3.59
CA GLN A 368 19.61 12.67 -4.18
C GLN A 368 19.06 12.00 -5.46
N VAL A 369 17.75 11.76 -5.52
CA VAL A 369 17.10 11.23 -6.73
C VAL A 369 17.11 12.28 -7.85
N LYS A 370 16.78 13.53 -7.54
CA LYS A 370 16.79 14.65 -8.48
C LYS A 370 18.18 14.87 -9.08
N ASP A 371 19.23 14.82 -8.27
CA ASP A 371 20.63 14.97 -8.71
C ASP A 371 21.09 13.86 -9.67
N LYS A 372 20.35 12.75 -9.76
CA LYS A 372 20.63 11.62 -10.67
C LYS A 372 19.89 11.72 -12.00
N LEU A 373 19.01 12.69 -12.18
CA LEU A 373 18.31 12.88 -13.46
C LEU A 373 19.28 13.29 -14.58
N PRO A 374 19.02 12.87 -15.85
CA PRO A 374 17.91 12.03 -16.28
C PRO A 374 18.12 10.54 -15.97
N ILE A 375 17.04 9.87 -15.55
CA ILE A 375 17.00 8.42 -15.31
C ILE A 375 16.21 7.75 -16.44
N LYS A 376 16.59 6.54 -16.84
CA LYS A 376 15.86 5.81 -17.86
C LYS A 376 14.48 5.36 -17.34
N THR A 377 13.42 5.89 -17.94
CA THR A 377 12.02 5.53 -17.63
C THR A 377 11.37 4.72 -18.75
N TRP A 378 10.30 3.99 -18.45
CA TRP A 378 9.50 3.31 -19.45
C TRP A 378 8.93 4.26 -20.50
N ALA A 379 8.51 5.46 -20.10
CA ALA A 379 8.06 6.49 -21.02
C ALA A 379 9.13 6.85 -22.05
N SER A 380 10.35 7.14 -21.60
CA SER A 380 11.49 7.43 -22.48
C SER A 380 11.84 6.25 -23.39
N TRP A 381 11.71 5.02 -22.89
CA TRP A 381 11.93 3.79 -23.66
C TRP A 381 10.87 3.59 -24.76
N HIS A 382 9.60 3.83 -24.45
CA HIS A 382 8.50 3.74 -25.43
C HIS A 382 8.56 4.86 -26.47
N ALA A 383 8.96 6.07 -26.08
CA ALA A 383 9.12 7.22 -26.96
C ALA A 383 10.17 6.98 -28.07
N GLN A 384 11.15 6.10 -27.82
CA GLN A 384 12.15 5.68 -28.81
C GLN A 384 11.61 4.65 -29.83
N GLY A 385 10.33 4.27 -29.73
CA GLY A 385 9.72 3.27 -30.62
C GLY A 385 10.07 1.82 -30.28
N ASN A 386 10.67 1.58 -29.11
CA ASN A 386 11.07 0.24 -28.70
C ASN A 386 9.86 -0.70 -28.53
N ARG A 387 10.13 -2.00 -28.68
CA ARG A 387 9.17 -3.10 -28.48
C ARG A 387 9.81 -4.18 -27.63
N TRP A 388 8.96 -4.94 -26.94
CA TRP A 388 9.42 -6.06 -26.12
C TRP A 388 9.92 -7.20 -27.00
N ASP A 389 11.01 -7.83 -26.58
CA ASP A 389 11.50 -9.08 -27.17
C ASP A 389 11.86 -10.11 -26.08
N GLU A 390 12.20 -11.31 -26.52
CA GLU A 390 12.58 -12.41 -25.61
C GLU A 390 13.89 -12.14 -24.85
N ALA A 391 14.83 -11.41 -25.44
CA ALA A 391 16.11 -11.10 -24.81
C ALA A 391 15.94 -10.19 -23.60
N MET A 392 14.96 -9.28 -23.63
CA MET A 392 14.59 -8.45 -22.48
C MET A 392 13.99 -9.23 -21.31
N LEU A 393 13.41 -10.41 -21.58
CA LEU A 393 12.70 -11.25 -20.60
C LEU A 393 13.52 -12.46 -20.16
N THR A 394 14.80 -12.49 -20.49
CA THR A 394 15.74 -13.56 -20.17
C THR A 394 17.10 -13.00 -19.73
N ASN A 395 17.90 -13.82 -19.06
CA ASN A 395 19.31 -13.53 -18.78
C ASN A 395 20.19 -14.73 -19.15
N ALA A 396 21.51 -14.62 -18.94
CA ALA A 396 22.49 -15.66 -19.33
C ALA A 396 22.25 -17.06 -18.72
N ARG A 397 21.40 -17.17 -17.69
CA ARG A 397 21.04 -18.44 -17.06
C ARG A 397 19.79 -19.10 -17.66
N TYR A 398 19.06 -18.39 -18.52
CA TYR A 398 17.85 -18.95 -19.11
C TYR A 398 18.21 -20.12 -20.01
N ASN A 399 17.61 -21.29 -19.74
CA ASN A 399 17.79 -22.48 -20.55
C ASN A 399 16.42 -23.03 -20.98
N PRO A 400 16.05 -22.93 -22.27
CA PRO A 400 14.76 -23.40 -22.75
C PRO A 400 14.58 -24.92 -22.61
N ALA A 401 15.65 -25.70 -22.51
CA ALA A 401 15.57 -27.16 -22.36
C ALA A 401 15.15 -27.59 -20.94
N THR A 402 15.38 -26.75 -19.93
CA THR A 402 15.03 -27.02 -18.52
C THR A 402 13.94 -26.11 -17.99
N ALA A 403 13.58 -25.06 -18.73
CA ALA A 403 12.46 -24.19 -18.37
C ALA A 403 11.13 -24.98 -18.36
N PRO A 404 10.19 -24.66 -17.45
CA PRO A 404 8.92 -25.38 -17.38
C PRO A 404 8.13 -25.23 -18.68
N ALA A 405 7.68 -26.37 -19.22
CA ALA A 405 6.90 -26.42 -20.46
C ALA A 405 5.40 -26.10 -20.24
N ASN A 406 4.96 -26.02 -18.98
CA ASN A 406 3.58 -25.75 -18.58
C ASN A 406 3.30 -24.26 -18.30
N ILE A 407 4.16 -23.35 -18.74
CA ILE A 407 3.98 -21.89 -18.68
C ILE A 407 4.37 -21.27 -20.03
N PRO A 408 3.88 -20.06 -20.35
CA PRO A 408 4.26 -19.36 -21.59
C PRO A 408 5.78 -19.18 -21.70
N LYS A 409 6.30 -19.18 -22.93
CA LYS A 409 7.71 -18.84 -23.19
C LYS A 409 7.93 -17.34 -23.05
N PRO A 410 9.17 -16.88 -22.79
CA PRO A 410 9.48 -15.44 -22.80
C PRO A 410 9.05 -14.74 -24.10
N SER A 411 9.17 -15.40 -25.26
CA SER A 411 8.66 -14.89 -26.54
C SER A 411 7.15 -14.64 -26.54
N ASP A 412 6.37 -15.50 -25.88
CA ASP A 412 4.90 -15.37 -25.80
C ASP A 412 4.52 -14.17 -24.92
N VAL A 413 5.24 -13.97 -23.82
CA VAL A 413 5.08 -12.82 -22.91
C VAL A 413 5.43 -11.52 -23.63
N ALA A 414 6.57 -11.46 -24.34
CA ALA A 414 6.95 -10.29 -25.14
C ALA A 414 5.90 -9.97 -26.22
N GLY A 415 5.40 -11.00 -26.92
CA GLY A 415 4.31 -10.85 -27.87
C GLY A 415 3.03 -10.30 -27.25
N ALA A 416 2.67 -10.74 -26.05
CA ALA A 416 1.49 -10.25 -25.33
C ALA A 416 1.64 -8.79 -24.91
N LEU A 417 2.79 -8.40 -24.34
CA LEU A 417 3.09 -7.00 -23.98
C LEU A 417 2.94 -6.08 -25.21
N ASN A 418 3.47 -6.52 -26.35
CA ASN A 418 3.40 -5.80 -27.62
C ASN A 418 1.96 -5.70 -28.18
N ARG A 419 1.16 -6.76 -28.09
CA ARG A 419 -0.25 -6.73 -28.50
C ARG A 419 -1.09 -5.83 -27.59
N LEU A 420 -0.82 -5.82 -26.28
CA LEU A 420 -1.47 -4.89 -25.35
C LEU A 420 -1.13 -3.44 -25.69
N LYS A 421 0.14 -3.15 -26.00
CA LYS A 421 0.60 -1.83 -26.47
C LYS A 421 -0.17 -1.35 -27.70
N ASP A 422 -0.40 -2.25 -28.67
CA ASP A 422 -1.06 -1.89 -29.94
C ASP A 422 -2.60 -1.84 -29.83
N LYS A 423 -3.17 -2.40 -28.77
CA LYS A 423 -4.63 -2.52 -28.60
C LYS A 423 -5.25 -1.21 -28.09
N SER A 424 -6.28 -0.73 -28.78
CA SER A 424 -7.09 0.39 -28.32
C SER A 424 -7.80 0.08 -27.00
N GLY A 425 -7.83 1.03 -26.07
CA GLY A 425 -8.51 0.88 -24.78
C GLY A 425 -7.69 0.18 -23.69
N THR A 426 -6.45 -0.23 -23.97
CA THR A 426 -5.55 -0.82 -22.96
C THR A 426 -5.33 0.13 -21.78
N GLN A 427 -5.14 1.43 -22.03
CA GLN A 427 -4.98 2.42 -20.97
C GLN A 427 -6.21 2.49 -20.07
N ALA A 428 -7.41 2.63 -20.63
CA ALA A 428 -8.64 2.69 -19.85
C ALA A 428 -8.82 1.42 -18.99
N MET A 429 -8.57 0.25 -19.59
CA MET A 429 -8.61 -1.02 -18.87
C MET A 429 -7.61 -1.03 -17.70
N LEU A 430 -6.33 -0.76 -17.94
CA LEU A 430 -5.30 -0.79 -16.91
C LEU A 430 -5.50 0.29 -15.82
N SER A 431 -6.01 1.47 -16.18
CA SER A 431 -6.42 2.51 -15.25
C SER A 431 -7.51 2.02 -14.30
N THR A 432 -8.58 1.41 -14.82
CA THR A 432 -9.64 0.82 -13.98
C THR A 432 -9.10 -0.28 -13.07
N VAL A 433 -8.17 -1.10 -13.57
CA VAL A 433 -7.50 -2.15 -12.78
C VAL A 433 -6.69 -1.54 -11.62
N ALA A 434 -5.91 -0.49 -11.88
CA ALA A 434 -5.11 0.18 -10.85
C ALA A 434 -6.01 0.88 -9.81
N THR A 435 -7.03 1.63 -10.25
CA THR A 435 -7.98 2.31 -9.34
C THR A 435 -8.75 1.32 -8.48
N GLY A 436 -9.27 0.23 -9.08
CA GLY A 436 -9.97 -0.83 -8.35
C GLY A 436 -9.08 -1.53 -7.33
N ALA A 437 -7.79 -1.70 -7.64
CA ALA A 437 -6.83 -2.26 -6.70
C ALA A 437 -6.62 -1.36 -5.47
N ILE A 438 -6.41 -0.07 -5.69
CA ILE A 438 -6.22 0.90 -4.60
C ILE A 438 -7.50 1.01 -3.76
N TYR A 439 -8.68 1.07 -4.38
CA TYR A 439 -9.95 1.10 -3.67
C TYR A 439 -10.16 -0.16 -2.81
N GLY A 440 -9.79 -1.33 -3.33
CA GLY A 440 -9.84 -2.57 -2.56
C GLY A 440 -9.01 -2.47 -1.27
N ILE A 441 -7.83 -1.87 -1.33
CA ILE A 441 -7.00 -1.61 -0.15
C ILE A 441 -7.70 -0.61 0.79
N THR A 442 -8.06 0.57 0.30
CA THR A 442 -8.59 1.65 1.15
C THR A 442 -9.90 1.27 1.83
N SER A 443 -10.77 0.53 1.16
CA SER A 443 -12.02 0.01 1.76
C SER A 443 -11.78 -0.99 2.91
N VAL A 444 -10.65 -1.72 2.91
CA VAL A 444 -10.25 -2.54 4.06
C VAL A 444 -9.76 -1.65 5.19
N LEU A 445 -8.93 -0.64 4.87
CA LEU A 445 -8.38 0.28 5.85
C LEU A 445 -9.47 1.04 6.62
N ASP A 446 -10.58 1.39 5.96
CA ASP A 446 -11.79 1.96 6.60
C ASP A 446 -12.32 1.11 7.77
N THR A 447 -12.06 -0.19 7.77
CA THR A 447 -12.47 -1.10 8.86
C THR A 447 -11.32 -1.58 9.73
N TYR A 448 -10.07 -1.42 9.28
CA TYR A 448 -8.87 -1.93 9.94
C TYR A 448 -8.63 -1.25 11.30
N TRP A 449 -8.82 0.06 11.38
CA TRP A 449 -8.73 0.83 12.62
C TRP A 449 -10.05 0.91 13.42
N LEU A 450 -11.09 0.21 12.97
CA LEU A 450 -12.36 0.09 13.71
C LEU A 450 -12.51 -1.26 14.41
N LYS A 451 -11.73 -2.26 13.98
CA LYS A 451 -11.82 -3.64 14.45
C LYS A 451 -10.41 -4.20 14.61
N GLN A 452 -10.02 -4.45 15.85
CA GLN A 452 -8.69 -4.98 16.20
C GLN A 452 -8.30 -6.25 15.44
N ASP A 453 -9.30 -7.07 15.10
CA ASP A 453 -9.15 -8.37 14.45
C ASP A 453 -9.09 -8.30 12.91
N THR A 454 -9.27 -7.13 12.30
CA THR A 454 -9.12 -7.00 10.85
C THR A 454 -7.65 -7.17 10.49
N VAL A 455 -7.35 -7.92 9.42
CA VAL A 455 -5.98 -8.16 8.95
C VAL A 455 -5.61 -7.14 7.88
N PHE A 456 -4.39 -6.60 7.95
CA PHE A 456 -3.86 -5.70 6.93
C PHE A 456 -3.79 -6.41 5.56
N PRO A 457 -4.23 -5.78 4.46
CA PRO A 457 -4.33 -6.42 3.16
C PRO A 457 -2.97 -6.45 2.42
N TYR A 458 -1.93 -7.06 3.00
CA TYR A 458 -0.58 -7.09 2.40
C TYR A 458 -0.53 -7.62 0.96
N PRO A 459 -1.16 -8.76 0.61
CA PRO A 459 -1.09 -9.27 -0.76
C PRO A 459 -1.74 -8.31 -1.77
N SER A 460 -2.69 -7.50 -1.29
CA SER A 460 -3.34 -6.46 -2.09
C SER A 460 -2.40 -5.29 -2.36
N MET A 461 -1.61 -4.86 -1.37
CA MET A 461 -0.60 -3.80 -1.50
C MET A 461 0.47 -4.15 -2.53
N VAL A 462 1.14 -5.30 -2.36
CA VAL A 462 2.17 -5.79 -3.31
C VAL A 462 1.57 -5.90 -4.70
N GLY A 463 0.38 -6.49 -4.75
CA GLY A 463 -0.38 -6.60 -5.98
C GLY A 463 -0.64 -5.25 -6.65
N ALA A 464 -1.08 -4.20 -5.94
CA ALA A 464 -1.35 -2.91 -6.56
C ALA A 464 -0.11 -2.31 -7.26
N GLY A 465 1.08 -2.53 -6.71
CA GLY A 465 2.35 -2.18 -7.33
C GLY A 465 2.53 -2.79 -8.72
N ASP A 466 2.28 -4.10 -8.87
CA ASP A 466 2.34 -4.78 -10.18
C ASP A 466 1.38 -4.16 -11.21
N ARG A 467 0.24 -3.62 -10.76
CA ARG A 467 -0.81 -3.08 -11.65
C ARG A 467 -0.42 -1.68 -12.11
N MET A 468 0.27 -0.92 -11.28
CA MET A 468 0.91 0.33 -11.72
C MET A 468 2.10 0.03 -12.65
N ALA A 469 2.96 -0.92 -12.28
CA ALA A 469 4.13 -1.29 -13.06
C ALA A 469 3.78 -1.78 -14.47
N ILE A 470 2.71 -2.58 -14.62
CA ILE A 470 2.31 -3.08 -15.94
C ILE A 470 1.77 -1.96 -16.85
N CYS A 471 1.20 -0.87 -16.30
CA CYS A 471 0.82 0.31 -17.09
C CYS A 471 2.05 0.92 -17.76
N TRP A 472 3.10 1.15 -16.97
CA TRP A 472 4.37 1.68 -17.46
C TRP A 472 5.04 0.72 -18.45
N ALA A 473 5.16 -0.56 -18.12
CA ALA A 473 5.79 -1.54 -18.98
C ALA A 473 5.11 -1.67 -20.35
N VAL A 474 3.77 -1.65 -20.39
CA VAL A 474 3.00 -1.83 -21.63
C VAL A 474 2.89 -0.52 -22.43
N LEU A 475 2.62 0.61 -21.77
CA LEU A 475 2.22 1.85 -22.44
C LEU A 475 3.24 2.99 -22.30
N GLY A 476 4.16 2.90 -21.35
CA GLY A 476 5.03 4.01 -20.98
C GLY A 476 4.27 5.19 -20.40
N GLN A 477 3.13 4.92 -19.74
CA GLN A 477 2.24 5.94 -19.19
C GLN A 477 1.70 5.51 -17.82
N ALA A 478 1.47 6.49 -16.95
CA ALA A 478 0.80 6.30 -15.68
C ALA A 478 -0.67 5.83 -15.87
N PRO A 479 -1.22 5.02 -14.94
CA PRO A 479 -2.66 4.84 -14.87
C PRO A 479 -3.38 6.13 -14.51
N THR A 480 -4.61 6.30 -15.01
CA THR A 480 -5.49 7.42 -14.65
C THR A 480 -6.36 7.02 -13.45
N LEU A 481 -5.97 7.43 -12.25
CA LEU A 481 -6.73 7.09 -11.04
C LEU A 481 -8.09 7.82 -10.91
N ALA A 482 -8.33 8.84 -11.73
CA ALA A 482 -9.60 9.58 -11.76
C ALA A 482 -10.77 8.79 -12.39
N THR A 483 -10.50 7.68 -13.10
CA THR A 483 -11.52 6.90 -13.83
C THR A 483 -12.63 6.31 -12.92
N GLY A 484 -12.41 6.25 -11.61
CA GLY A 484 -13.33 5.64 -10.65
C GLY A 484 -13.38 4.12 -10.77
N VAL A 485 -14.17 3.51 -9.88
CA VAL A 485 -14.33 2.06 -9.79
C VAL A 485 -15.76 1.68 -10.19
N PRO A 486 -15.95 0.86 -11.24
CA PRO A 486 -17.28 0.37 -11.58
C PRO A 486 -17.86 -0.46 -10.44
N LEU A 487 -19.10 -0.19 -10.06
CA LEU A 487 -19.77 -0.93 -8.99
C LEU A 487 -20.12 -2.36 -9.44
N PRO A 488 -19.92 -3.37 -8.59
CA PRO A 488 -20.38 -4.73 -8.87
C PRO A 488 -21.91 -4.81 -8.82
N GLU A 489 -22.51 -5.51 -9.79
CA GLU A 489 -23.91 -5.90 -9.83
C GLU A 489 -24.19 -6.97 -8.78
N LYS A 490 -25.25 -6.76 -7.98
CA LYS A 490 -25.58 -7.59 -6.81
C LYS A 490 -25.96 -9.03 -7.14
N ASP A 491 -26.51 -9.28 -8.32
CA ASP A 491 -27.06 -10.58 -8.72
C ASP A 491 -26.10 -11.38 -9.62
N VAL A 492 -24.87 -10.89 -9.82
CA VAL A 492 -23.88 -11.50 -10.70
C VAL A 492 -22.77 -12.16 -9.88
N LEU A 493 -22.60 -13.48 -10.06
CA LEU A 493 -21.35 -14.14 -9.68
C LEU A 493 -20.28 -13.72 -10.67
N TYR A 494 -19.43 -12.82 -10.21
CA TYR A 494 -18.28 -12.39 -10.96
C TYR A 494 -17.16 -13.42 -10.83
N HIS A 495 -16.76 -13.99 -11.94
CA HIS A 495 -15.75 -15.06 -11.97
C HIS A 495 -14.35 -14.49 -12.14
N ALA A 496 -13.33 -15.28 -11.79
CA ALA A 496 -11.93 -14.91 -12.06
C ALA A 496 -11.72 -14.61 -13.56
N CYS A 497 -10.77 -13.73 -13.88
CA CYS A 497 -10.41 -13.28 -15.25
C CYS A 497 -9.86 -14.38 -16.19
N GLN A 498 -10.23 -15.63 -15.94
CA GLN A 498 -9.81 -16.86 -16.61
C GLN A 498 -10.90 -17.42 -17.52
N GLY A 499 -12.05 -16.76 -17.67
CA GLY A 499 -13.16 -17.23 -18.52
C GLY A 499 -13.97 -18.39 -17.92
N MET A 500 -13.86 -18.62 -16.61
CA MET A 500 -14.44 -19.77 -15.92
C MET A 500 -15.74 -19.38 -15.20
N GLN A 501 -16.78 -19.08 -15.97
CA GLN A 501 -18.07 -18.66 -15.44
C GLN A 501 -18.94 -19.84 -15.03
N LEU A 502 -19.36 -19.91 -13.76
CA LEU A 502 -20.28 -20.93 -13.21
C LEU A 502 -21.71 -20.72 -13.72
N GLU A 503 -22.06 -19.48 -14.03
CA GLU A 503 -23.30 -19.08 -14.72
C GLU A 503 -22.96 -18.71 -16.16
N GLY A 504 -23.60 -19.36 -17.14
CA GLY A 504 -23.30 -19.21 -18.57
C GLY A 504 -22.27 -20.20 -19.12
N ASP A 505 -21.92 -20.04 -20.40
CA ASP A 505 -20.88 -20.80 -21.09
C ASP A 505 -19.49 -20.19 -20.83
N ALA A 506 -18.44 -21.01 -20.83
CA ALA A 506 -17.07 -20.52 -20.76
C ALA A 506 -16.76 -19.62 -21.97
N ALA A 507 -16.40 -18.36 -21.72
CA ALA A 507 -16.09 -17.38 -22.75
C ALA A 507 -14.61 -16.96 -22.70
N SER A 508 -14.05 -16.54 -23.82
CA SER A 508 -12.68 -16.03 -23.93
C SER A 508 -12.51 -14.59 -23.39
N SER A 509 -13.57 -13.98 -22.85
CA SER A 509 -13.54 -12.64 -22.26
C SER A 509 -13.14 -12.68 -20.78
N CYS A 510 -12.28 -11.73 -20.38
CA CYS A 510 -11.97 -11.49 -18.97
C CYS A 510 -13.23 -11.12 -18.18
N ALA A 511 -13.16 -11.22 -16.85
CA ALA A 511 -14.21 -10.75 -15.95
C ALA A 511 -14.56 -9.28 -16.24
N ALA A 512 -15.77 -8.86 -15.87
CA ALA A 512 -16.18 -7.47 -15.93
C ALA A 512 -15.15 -6.57 -15.23
N LEU A 513 -14.87 -5.39 -15.80
CA LEU A 513 -13.92 -4.42 -15.24
C LEU A 513 -14.23 -4.05 -13.77
N ALA A 514 -15.49 -4.18 -13.36
CA ALA A 514 -16.00 -4.05 -11.99
C ALA A 514 -15.43 -5.07 -10.96
N VAL A 515 -14.57 -6.00 -11.39
CA VAL A 515 -14.12 -7.15 -10.59
C VAL A 515 -12.60 -7.15 -10.39
N TYR A 516 -11.87 -6.19 -10.94
CA TYR A 516 -10.42 -6.07 -10.73
C TYR A 516 -10.08 -5.49 -9.35
N HIS A 517 -10.73 -6.00 -8.31
CA HIS A 517 -10.42 -5.68 -6.92
C HIS A 517 -9.27 -6.58 -6.42
N THR A 518 -8.55 -6.08 -5.43
CA THR A 518 -7.33 -6.71 -4.91
C THR A 518 -7.58 -7.93 -4.02
N CYS A 519 -6.49 -8.66 -3.76
CA CYS A 519 -6.37 -9.94 -3.06
C CYS A 519 -7.09 -10.14 -1.70
N ARG A 520 -6.81 -11.28 -1.07
CA ARG A 520 -7.36 -11.70 0.23
C ARG A 520 -7.37 -10.53 1.22
N GLY A 521 -8.53 -10.26 1.80
CA GLY A 521 -8.78 -9.11 2.69
C GLY A 521 -9.67 -8.05 2.05
N SER A 522 -9.52 -7.80 0.75
CA SER A 522 -10.20 -6.71 0.01
C SER A 522 -11.19 -7.15 -1.07
N ASN A 523 -11.35 -8.46 -1.29
CA ASN A 523 -12.31 -8.98 -2.28
C ASN A 523 -13.77 -8.80 -1.82
N GLY A 524 -14.59 -8.19 -2.68
CA GLY A 524 -15.99 -7.86 -2.38
C GLY A 524 -17.04 -8.95 -2.67
N CYS A 525 -16.80 -9.94 -3.55
CA CYS A 525 -17.87 -10.87 -3.97
C CYS A 525 -17.48 -12.38 -4.04
N ARG A 526 -18.53 -13.22 -4.09
CA ARG A 526 -18.45 -14.69 -4.10
C ARG A 526 -18.09 -15.18 -5.50
N ALA A 527 -17.37 -16.30 -5.59
CA ALA A 527 -16.77 -16.80 -6.84
C ALA A 527 -15.75 -15.84 -7.51
N GLN A 528 -15.45 -14.69 -6.90
CA GLN A 528 -14.40 -13.79 -7.37
C GLN A 528 -13.02 -14.28 -6.95
N GLY A 529 -12.14 -14.46 -7.93
CA GLY A 529 -10.71 -14.47 -7.72
C GLY A 529 -10.04 -15.80 -7.36
N GLY A 530 -8.93 -16.06 -8.05
CA GLY A 530 -7.96 -17.10 -7.75
C GLY A 530 -6.59 -16.45 -7.55
N CYS A 531 -6.01 -16.56 -6.36
CA CYS A 531 -4.77 -15.87 -5.98
C CYS A 531 -3.52 -16.29 -6.76
N GLY A 532 -3.63 -17.16 -7.75
CA GLY A 532 -2.47 -17.89 -8.19
C GLY A 532 -1.86 -18.77 -7.09
N PHE A 533 -2.48 -18.86 -5.91
CA PHE A 533 -2.07 -19.67 -4.78
C PHE A 533 -3.29 -20.28 -4.09
N ALA A 534 -3.10 -21.47 -3.54
CA ALA A 534 -4.07 -22.14 -2.71
C ALA A 534 -4.16 -21.38 -1.38
N GLN A 535 -5.36 -21.04 -0.94
CA GLN A 535 -5.58 -20.31 0.31
C GLN A 535 -6.22 -21.22 1.34
N LEU A 536 -5.98 -21.04 2.63
CA LEU A 536 -6.69 -21.84 3.64
C LEU A 536 -8.21 -21.66 3.50
N ASP A 537 -8.93 -22.78 3.57
CA ASP A 537 -10.38 -22.83 3.43
C ASP A 537 -11.11 -22.36 4.72
N THR A 538 -10.37 -22.13 5.79
CA THR A 538 -10.85 -21.53 7.04
C THR A 538 -10.34 -20.09 7.18
N GLY A 539 -11.15 -19.23 7.80
CA GLY A 539 -10.75 -17.83 8.08
C GLY A 539 -9.57 -17.75 9.05
N GLY A 540 -8.85 -16.63 9.04
CA GLY A 540 -7.81 -16.32 10.04
C GLY A 540 -6.38 -16.76 9.75
N GLY A 541 -5.96 -16.83 8.48
CA GLY A 541 -4.54 -17.02 8.11
C GLY A 541 -4.08 -15.98 7.09
N GLN A 542 -2.79 -15.67 6.99
CA GLN A 542 -2.25 -14.90 5.87
C GLN A 542 -1.93 -15.82 4.69
N CYS A 543 -1.94 -15.28 3.47
CA CYS A 543 -1.29 -15.92 2.33
C CYS A 543 0.22 -15.92 2.61
N GLY A 544 0.83 -17.07 2.94
CA GLY A 544 2.28 -17.26 2.94
C GLY A 544 3.13 -16.18 3.65
N GLY A 545 3.17 -16.17 4.99
CA GLY A 545 4.20 -15.49 5.78
C GLY A 545 4.16 -13.95 5.76
N SER A 546 4.27 -13.34 6.93
CA SER A 546 4.17 -11.89 7.14
C SER A 546 5.36 -11.05 6.61
N SER A 547 6.10 -11.49 5.58
CA SER A 547 7.24 -10.73 5.06
C SER A 547 6.77 -9.71 4.03
N CYS A 548 7.04 -8.43 4.25
CA CYS A 548 6.59 -7.34 3.38
C CYS A 548 7.46 -7.22 2.12
N GLY A 549 7.82 -8.31 1.47
CA GLY A 549 8.73 -8.26 0.35
C GLY A 549 9.25 -9.62 -0.04
N HIS A 550 8.91 -10.03 -1.26
CA HIS A 550 9.59 -11.01 -2.12
C HIS A 550 10.10 -12.35 -1.54
N SER A 551 9.68 -12.74 -0.33
CA SER A 551 10.26 -13.90 0.35
C SER A 551 9.31 -14.62 1.29
N ALA A 552 8.35 -15.34 0.73
CA ALA A 552 7.60 -16.34 1.48
C ALA A 552 8.55 -17.43 2.02
N LYS A 553 8.76 -17.46 3.34
CA LYS A 553 9.07 -18.73 4.02
C LYS A 553 7.80 -19.58 3.98
N VAL A 554 7.81 -20.66 3.20
CA VAL A 554 6.86 -21.76 3.40
C VAL A 554 7.22 -22.40 4.75
N SER A 555 6.49 -22.05 5.81
CA SER A 555 6.63 -22.73 7.09
C SER A 555 5.29 -23.17 7.65
N LYS A 556 5.31 -24.35 8.26
CA LYS A 556 4.18 -25.05 8.86
C LYS A 556 3.38 -24.12 9.75
N VAL A 557 2.09 -24.01 9.43
CA VAL A 557 1.09 -23.26 10.19
C VAL A 557 1.12 -23.65 11.67
N ALA A 558 1.31 -22.66 12.52
CA ALA A 558 0.76 -22.64 13.87
C ALA A 558 0.70 -21.18 14.34
N GLY A 559 -0.50 -20.66 14.55
CA GLY A 559 -0.73 -19.36 15.20
C GLY A 559 -1.88 -18.58 14.60
N ASN A 560 -3.04 -18.66 15.25
CA ASN A 560 -4.24 -17.87 15.00
C ASN A 560 -3.97 -16.37 15.07
N LEU A 561 -4.52 -15.59 14.13
CA LEU A 561 -4.83 -14.19 14.34
C LEU A 561 -6.19 -13.89 13.67
N CYS A 562 -7.24 -13.88 14.51
CA CYS A 562 -8.64 -13.44 14.35
C CYS A 562 -9.75 -14.54 14.37
N GLY A 563 -10.48 -14.64 15.49
CA GLY A 563 -11.91 -14.99 15.64
C GLY A 563 -12.54 -16.26 15.04
N ALA A 564 -11.84 -17.09 14.25
CA ALA A 564 -12.41 -18.31 13.68
C ALA A 564 -12.23 -19.53 14.62
N PRO A 565 -13.15 -20.52 14.60
CA PRO A 565 -13.01 -21.74 15.39
C PRO A 565 -11.68 -22.43 15.09
N LYS A 566 -11.06 -22.97 16.15
CA LYS A 566 -9.81 -23.76 16.13
C LYS A 566 -9.81 -24.68 14.89
N PRO A 567 -8.77 -24.64 14.03
CA PRO A 567 -8.63 -25.68 13.01
C PRO A 567 -8.57 -27.03 13.72
N THR A 568 -9.45 -27.94 13.35
CA THR A 568 -9.44 -29.31 13.83
C THR A 568 -8.09 -29.93 13.44
N PRO A 569 -7.37 -30.60 14.36
CA PRO A 569 -6.14 -31.31 14.01
C PRO A 569 -6.45 -32.40 12.98
N GLY A 570 -6.15 -32.15 11.71
CA GLY A 570 -6.41 -33.06 10.59
C GLY A 570 -6.52 -32.30 9.28
N SER A 571 -5.53 -32.47 8.40
CA SER A 571 -5.37 -31.87 7.05
C SER A 571 -5.84 -30.41 6.89
N GLN A 572 -4.90 -29.47 6.82
CA GLN A 572 -5.19 -28.14 6.29
C GLN A 572 -5.79 -28.29 4.89
N VAL A 573 -7.02 -27.84 4.72
CA VAL A 573 -7.70 -27.85 3.43
C VAL A 573 -7.68 -26.43 2.87
N TYR A 574 -7.37 -26.32 1.59
CA TYR A 574 -7.25 -25.06 0.89
C TYR A 574 -8.51 -24.76 0.05
N SER A 575 -8.84 -23.52 -0.28
CA SER A 575 -9.83 -23.18 -1.30
C SER A 575 -9.18 -23.28 -2.68
N ALA A 576 -9.87 -23.88 -3.65
CA ALA A 576 -9.40 -23.87 -5.03
C ALA A 576 -9.39 -22.45 -5.62
N PRO A 577 -8.48 -22.15 -6.57
CA PRO A 577 -8.53 -20.89 -7.30
C PRO A 577 -9.87 -20.73 -8.00
N SER A 578 -10.46 -19.53 -7.93
CA SER A 578 -11.74 -19.17 -8.55
C SER A 578 -12.98 -19.73 -7.86
N ASP A 579 -12.81 -20.26 -6.65
CA ASP A 579 -13.85 -20.90 -5.85
C ASP A 579 -13.98 -20.26 -4.45
N ASN A 580 -14.05 -18.92 -4.45
CA ASN A 580 -13.92 -18.07 -3.27
C ASN A 580 -15.26 -17.87 -2.52
N LYS A 581 -15.25 -18.04 -1.19
CA LYS A 581 -16.41 -17.90 -0.29
C LYS A 581 -16.74 -16.47 0.15
N CYS A 582 -16.05 -15.44 -0.35
CA CYS A 582 -16.16 -14.02 0.02
C CYS A 582 -15.48 -13.62 1.34
N ALA A 583 -15.44 -12.30 1.62
CA ALA A 583 -15.25 -11.72 2.96
C ALA A 583 -14.03 -12.26 3.72
N SER A 584 -12.85 -12.24 3.08
CA SER A 584 -11.56 -12.78 3.55
C SER A 584 -11.35 -14.31 3.47
N PHE A 585 -12.35 -15.09 3.03
CA PHE A 585 -12.30 -16.55 2.91
C PHE A 585 -11.95 -17.04 1.50
N GLY A 586 -10.65 -17.18 1.23
CA GLY A 586 -10.15 -17.69 -0.05
C GLY A 586 -10.10 -16.63 -1.16
N GLY A 587 -9.42 -16.97 -2.25
CA GLY A 587 -9.36 -16.18 -3.50
C GLY A 587 -8.66 -14.81 -3.44
N CYS A 588 -8.10 -14.39 -4.56
CA CYS A 588 -7.67 -13.01 -4.85
C CYS A 588 -8.19 -12.67 -6.24
N ALA A 589 -8.88 -11.54 -6.43
CA ALA A 589 -9.57 -11.19 -7.68
C ALA A 589 -8.65 -10.74 -8.84
N VAL A 590 -7.39 -11.12 -8.77
CA VAL A 590 -6.37 -10.88 -9.81
C VAL A 590 -6.55 -11.88 -10.96
N PRO A 591 -6.35 -11.46 -12.22
CA PRO A 591 -6.10 -12.40 -13.30
C PRO A 591 -4.88 -13.26 -12.99
N ILE A 592 -5.07 -14.55 -12.73
CA ILE A 592 -3.96 -15.49 -12.51
C ILE A 592 -3.00 -15.38 -13.68
N SER A 593 -1.76 -14.96 -13.40
CA SER A 593 -0.69 -14.94 -14.38
C SER A 593 -0.63 -16.31 -15.05
N ALA A 594 -0.54 -16.33 -16.38
CA ALA A 594 -0.37 -17.58 -17.12
C ALA A 594 0.95 -18.27 -16.75
N SER A 595 1.90 -17.53 -16.17
CA SER A 595 3.18 -18.04 -15.68
C SER A 595 3.12 -18.55 -14.24
N GLN A 596 1.99 -18.44 -13.53
CA GLN A 596 1.90 -18.83 -12.12
C GLN A 596 2.01 -20.33 -11.90
N LEU A 597 2.96 -20.72 -11.05
CA LEU A 597 3.15 -22.07 -10.55
C LEU A 597 2.98 -22.13 -9.02
N PHE A 598 2.55 -23.28 -8.49
CA PHE A 598 2.47 -23.48 -7.04
C PHE A 598 3.88 -23.62 -6.41
N PRO A 599 4.11 -23.03 -5.21
CA PRO A 599 5.39 -23.06 -4.51
C PRO A 599 5.48 -24.20 -3.46
N ASN A 600 4.41 -24.97 -3.24
CA ASN A 600 4.28 -25.90 -2.12
C ASN A 600 5.16 -27.14 -2.31
N ALA A 601 6.21 -27.27 -1.49
CA ALA A 601 7.17 -28.38 -1.56
C ALA A 601 6.52 -29.77 -1.32
N GLN A 602 5.37 -29.83 -0.66
CA GLN A 602 4.59 -31.05 -0.45
C GLN A 602 3.22 -30.93 -1.11
N PRO A 603 2.65 -32.03 -1.63
CA PRO A 603 1.29 -32.03 -2.14
C PRO A 603 0.27 -31.70 -1.04
N GLU A 604 -0.73 -30.91 -1.38
CA GLU A 604 -1.81 -30.48 -0.50
C GLU A 604 -3.16 -30.61 -1.21
N THR A 605 -4.25 -30.39 -0.46
CA THR A 605 -5.62 -30.65 -0.92
C THR A 605 -6.50 -29.41 -0.80
N MET A 606 -7.35 -29.19 -1.79
CA MET A 606 -8.32 -28.11 -1.87
C MET A 606 -9.76 -28.65 -1.75
N THR A 607 -10.59 -27.92 -1.00
CA THR A 607 -12.05 -27.98 -1.03
C THR A 607 -12.56 -27.27 -2.27
N LEU A 608 -13.63 -27.81 -2.85
CA LEU A 608 -14.38 -27.20 -3.94
C LEU A 608 -15.75 -26.76 -3.43
N TYR A 609 -16.27 -25.65 -3.95
CA TYR A 609 -17.55 -25.07 -3.62
C TYR A 609 -18.42 -24.94 -4.86
N ASN A 610 -19.72 -25.08 -4.61
CA ASN A 610 -20.75 -24.61 -5.51
C ASN A 610 -21.45 -23.42 -4.84
N PHE A 611 -21.81 -22.39 -5.59
CA PHE A 611 -22.60 -21.27 -5.08
C PHE A 611 -24.06 -21.48 -5.44
N GLY A 612 -24.94 -21.38 -4.43
CA GLY A 612 -26.40 -21.46 -4.61
C GLY A 612 -26.96 -20.32 -5.48
N PRO A 613 -28.29 -20.29 -5.68
CA PRO A 613 -28.94 -19.28 -6.52
C PRO A 613 -28.73 -17.87 -5.98
N ALA A 614 -28.85 -16.88 -6.87
CA ALA A 614 -28.94 -15.46 -6.52
C ALA A 614 -30.19 -15.18 -5.66
N PRO A 615 -30.18 -14.13 -4.83
CA PRO A 615 -29.07 -13.21 -4.57
C PRO A 615 -28.11 -13.71 -3.48
N GLU A 616 -28.47 -14.77 -2.73
CA GLU A 616 -27.69 -15.17 -1.55
C GLU A 616 -26.40 -15.89 -1.90
N HIS A 617 -26.30 -16.58 -3.06
CA HIS A 617 -25.10 -17.28 -3.52
C HIS A 617 -24.40 -18.12 -2.43
N LYS A 618 -25.17 -18.86 -1.62
CA LYS A 618 -24.63 -19.62 -0.47
C LYS A 618 -23.56 -20.61 -0.92
N SER A 619 -22.40 -20.60 -0.27
CA SER A 619 -21.31 -21.56 -0.55
C SER A 619 -21.67 -22.96 -0.05
N LEU A 620 -21.61 -23.95 -0.94
CA LEU A 620 -21.96 -25.35 -0.70
C LEU A 620 -20.73 -26.21 -1.04
N PRO A 621 -20.02 -26.78 -0.05
CA PRO A 621 -18.85 -27.61 -0.33
C PRO A 621 -19.24 -28.88 -1.09
N LEU A 622 -18.43 -29.25 -2.07
CA LEU A 622 -18.53 -30.54 -2.75
C LEU A 622 -17.85 -31.64 -1.90
N LYS A 623 -18.24 -32.89 -2.13
CA LYS A 623 -17.58 -34.05 -1.51
C LYS A 623 -16.19 -34.30 -2.09
N ASP A 624 -16.01 -33.95 -3.36
CA ASP A 624 -14.76 -34.11 -4.06
C ASP A 624 -13.76 -33.03 -3.66
N THR A 625 -12.49 -33.44 -3.63
CA THR A 625 -11.37 -32.53 -3.38
C THR A 625 -10.41 -32.51 -4.57
N LEU A 626 -9.51 -31.53 -4.57
CA LEU A 626 -8.51 -31.36 -5.62
C LEU A 626 -7.11 -31.27 -5.02
N SER A 627 -6.17 -32.09 -5.48
CA SER A 627 -4.77 -31.99 -5.05
C SER A 627 -3.96 -31.04 -5.92
N PHE A 628 -2.95 -30.43 -5.31
CA PHE A 628 -1.96 -29.57 -5.97
C PHE A 628 -0.56 -29.76 -5.37
N LYS A 629 0.50 -29.48 -6.13
CA LYS A 629 1.91 -29.62 -5.71
C LYS A 629 2.85 -28.62 -6.39
N LEU A 630 4.09 -28.51 -5.90
CA LEU A 630 5.17 -27.69 -6.46
C LEU A 630 5.24 -27.76 -7.99
N GLY A 631 5.28 -26.60 -8.65
CA GLY A 631 5.51 -26.49 -10.09
C GLY A 631 4.30 -26.79 -10.97
N GLU A 632 3.15 -27.16 -10.39
CA GLU A 632 1.91 -27.26 -11.16
C GLU A 632 1.37 -25.88 -11.54
N ASN A 633 0.83 -25.77 -12.76
CA ASN A 633 0.27 -24.53 -13.26
C ASN A 633 -1.06 -24.22 -12.57
N VAL A 634 -1.18 -22.99 -12.05
CA VAL A 634 -2.33 -22.64 -11.23
C VAL A 634 -3.59 -22.41 -12.04
N HIS A 635 -3.47 -21.95 -13.28
CA HIS A 635 -4.61 -21.87 -14.19
C HIS A 635 -5.14 -23.24 -14.56
N ASP A 636 -4.26 -24.21 -14.79
CA ASP A 636 -4.69 -25.58 -15.10
C ASP A 636 -5.44 -26.21 -13.93
N LYS A 637 -4.99 -25.97 -12.69
CA LYS A 637 -5.71 -26.40 -11.48
C LYS A 637 -7.01 -25.65 -11.24
N ALA A 638 -7.06 -24.36 -11.57
CA ALA A 638 -8.30 -23.59 -11.53
C ALA A 638 -9.34 -24.15 -12.52
N TRP A 639 -8.90 -24.55 -13.72
CA TRP A 639 -9.77 -25.21 -14.70
C TRP A 639 -10.24 -26.59 -14.24
N GLU A 640 -9.36 -27.39 -13.62
CA GLU A 640 -9.73 -28.68 -13.04
C GLU A 640 -10.80 -28.51 -11.93
N ALA A 641 -10.64 -27.51 -11.07
CA ALA A 641 -11.62 -27.15 -10.05
C ALA A 641 -12.97 -26.74 -10.68
N TYR A 642 -12.93 -25.82 -11.64
CA TYR A 642 -14.12 -25.36 -12.38
C TYR A 642 -14.87 -26.54 -13.04
N ALA A 643 -14.15 -27.43 -13.72
CA ALA A 643 -14.73 -28.59 -14.39
C ALA A 643 -15.45 -29.53 -13.41
N LYS A 644 -14.86 -29.75 -12.22
CA LYS A 644 -15.50 -30.55 -11.15
C LYS A 644 -16.77 -29.88 -10.61
N VAL A 645 -16.76 -28.56 -10.43
CA VAL A 645 -17.95 -27.81 -9.99
C VAL A 645 -19.05 -27.84 -11.05
N MET A 646 -18.72 -27.66 -12.33
CA MET A 646 -19.68 -27.76 -13.43
C MET A 646 -20.29 -29.16 -13.55
N ALA A 647 -19.47 -30.21 -13.41
CA ALA A 647 -19.95 -31.59 -13.39
C ALA A 647 -20.92 -31.84 -12.22
N ALA A 648 -20.60 -31.32 -11.03
CA ALA A 648 -21.50 -31.39 -9.86
C ALA A 648 -22.81 -30.63 -10.06
N ARG A 649 -22.82 -29.61 -10.92
CA ARG A 649 -24.02 -28.89 -11.39
C ARG A 649 -24.77 -29.60 -12.53
N GLY A 650 -24.28 -30.75 -13.01
CA GLY A 650 -24.84 -31.45 -14.17
C GLY A 650 -24.60 -30.73 -15.51
N LYS A 651 -23.61 -29.84 -15.58
CA LYS A 651 -23.24 -29.06 -16.78
C LYS A 651 -21.91 -29.55 -17.36
N THR A 652 -21.70 -29.36 -18.66
CA THR A 652 -20.40 -29.59 -19.32
C THR A 652 -19.55 -28.31 -19.27
N PRO A 653 -18.29 -28.36 -18.83
CA PRO A 653 -17.46 -27.16 -18.67
C PRO A 653 -17.01 -26.52 -19.99
N GLY A 654 -17.09 -27.23 -21.13
CA GLY A 654 -16.58 -26.75 -22.42
C GLY A 654 -15.05 -26.89 -22.54
N ASP A 655 -14.45 -26.11 -23.44
CA ASP A 655 -12.99 -26.07 -23.63
C ASP A 655 -12.32 -25.10 -22.67
N LYS A 656 -11.11 -25.44 -22.21
CA LYS A 656 -10.31 -24.56 -21.35
C LYS A 656 -10.00 -23.25 -22.08
N PRO A 657 -10.37 -22.08 -21.53
CA PRO A 657 -10.06 -20.80 -22.16
C PRO A 657 -8.55 -20.57 -22.32
N ALA A 658 -8.14 -20.02 -23.46
CA ALA A 658 -6.78 -19.57 -23.66
C ALA A 658 -6.47 -18.38 -22.72
N PRO A 659 -5.22 -18.25 -22.19
CA PRO A 659 -4.84 -17.07 -21.44
C PRO A 659 -4.95 -15.80 -22.29
N THR A 660 -5.51 -14.74 -21.72
CA THR A 660 -5.55 -13.42 -22.36
C THR A 660 -4.18 -12.76 -22.37
N ASP A 661 -3.96 -11.79 -23.24
CA ASP A 661 -2.68 -11.07 -23.30
C ASP A 661 -2.29 -10.43 -21.96
N LEU A 662 -3.27 -9.92 -21.19
CA LEU A 662 -3.03 -9.41 -19.84
C LEU A 662 -2.47 -10.49 -18.91
N ARG A 663 -3.05 -11.71 -18.96
CA ARG A 663 -2.58 -12.83 -18.13
C ARG A 663 -1.21 -13.34 -18.55
N LEU A 664 -0.89 -13.28 -19.84
CA LEU A 664 0.45 -13.60 -20.36
C LEU A 664 1.48 -12.57 -19.88
N ALA A 665 1.12 -11.29 -19.88
CA ALA A 665 2.00 -10.17 -19.54
C ALA A 665 2.26 -10.03 -18.03
N LEU A 666 1.29 -10.39 -17.17
CA LEU A 666 1.43 -10.26 -15.72
C LEU A 666 2.52 -11.17 -15.16
N PRO A 667 3.37 -10.66 -14.25
CA PRO A 667 4.30 -11.50 -13.50
C PRO A 667 3.55 -12.53 -12.63
N PRO A 668 4.12 -13.72 -12.40
CA PRO A 668 3.63 -14.59 -11.34
C PRO A 668 3.81 -13.91 -9.98
N SER A 669 2.83 -14.05 -9.10
CA SER A 669 2.92 -13.63 -7.71
C SER A 669 3.94 -14.52 -6.96
N THR A 670 4.66 -13.96 -6.00
CA THR A 670 5.68 -14.64 -5.17
C THR A 670 5.22 -14.98 -3.77
#